data_AF-A0A9E3RGM7-F1
#
_entry.id   AF-A0A9E3RGM7-F1
#
_cell.length_a   1.000
_cell.length_b   1.000
_cell.length_c   1.000
_cell.angle_alpha   90.00
_cell.angle_beta   90.00
_cell.angle_gamma   90.00
#
_symmetry.space_group_name_H-M   'P 1'
#
loop_
_entity.id
_entity.type
_entity.pdbx_description
1 polymer ?
#
loop_
_entity_poly.entity_id
_entity_poly.type
_entity_poly.pdbx_seq_one_letter_code
_entity_poly.pdbx_strand_id
1 'polypeptide(L)'
;MKTPMRRKTAYFTILGCMMLFAGASALYAQGKLENASCGRIVNGGKITVRGTVNSVTGANIDNARGLFIIGDDAVIQQPEIAGRVEYIKDIPNANQRIPQIRHKVVYFSGVSSKMLDTNYNGANFVSIDTIYTSPEANIIIDRNFPLISLGRVTHNGTVGRGLDFGEFILNGTSAQNVDGTGVFNHLTMDNSQDIYVINNGGFGVKNALYLKNGVFRNNDTNNLRMLEASMIIRNDVATIANHPLFQRWYSVKYIGTNGLTTANEIPVDTTALKTLTVENRGGLTLSRNVFVNDSLNVGTASDKMYIYTDVDTNNKHFLAFTPRDNQPNYVHPKSEVVGSFKRTSLRADNTAMLFNNIRTYVEFASATDMGAVSEMTIDSRNMTFPSQPDGDKKAKRSIHVTAASASGESITDNISYRLGYGWCNYPTDPTLNESNGLDITKVNLQRWNTRAWENVKGSKIPAQTDANNWAYSYADTVRKTGFFAIGLPIPSLFALQAKVLMEGPYRYGSMTTDLLAHNLIPTTPANIYPYNLDATRDTTQVASIPEGVVDWVVVELRKTPSSSDRFYRTGFLKESGNIVGLDGQSTLTFPRTLDTGSYYVVIHHRNHLAVMSANPMYLQTVDDILSIYDFTQPANVLGGSDAMKVVDCTDGDALIFAMVGGDTNGDGVIDDTDRRDYDSDWNNRDKEEYINQDTDMSGIVTTRDANKTWNNRKRHTNVPR
;
A
#
# COMPACT_ATOMS: atom_id res chain seq x y z
N MET A 1 -55.01 -0.28 -71.94
CA MET A 1 -55.24 -1.69 -71.58
C MET A 1 -53.96 -2.47 -71.83
N LYS A 2 -53.17 -2.72 -70.78
CA LYS A 2 -51.97 -3.58 -70.84
C LYS A 2 -52.33 -4.91 -70.18
N THR A 3 -52.29 -5.97 -70.98
CA THR A 3 -52.41 -7.37 -70.56
C THR A 3 -51.26 -7.73 -69.60
N PRO A 4 -51.50 -8.46 -68.50
CA PRO A 4 -50.42 -8.88 -67.61
C PRO A 4 -49.71 -10.11 -68.17
N MET A 5 -48.38 -10.01 -68.33
CA MET A 5 -47.51 -11.17 -68.57
C MET A 5 -47.60 -12.13 -67.37
N ARG A 6 -48.06 -13.35 -67.63
CA ARG A 6 -48.05 -14.47 -66.67
C ARG A 6 -46.62 -14.78 -66.24
N ARG A 7 -46.31 -14.59 -64.95
CA ARG A 7 -45.17 -15.26 -64.29
C ARG A 7 -45.39 -16.77 -64.40
N LYS A 8 -44.49 -17.49 -65.07
CA LYS A 8 -44.48 -18.96 -65.05
C LYS A 8 -44.05 -19.43 -63.65
N THR A 9 -45.03 -19.72 -62.79
CA THR A 9 -44.82 -20.50 -61.57
C THR A 9 -44.67 -21.96 -61.98
N ALA A 10 -43.45 -22.48 -62.04
CA ALA A 10 -43.23 -23.89 -62.30
C ALA A 10 -43.09 -24.64 -60.97
N TYR A 11 -44.02 -25.56 -60.69
CA TYR A 11 -43.87 -26.56 -59.65
C TYR A 11 -42.93 -27.64 -60.19
N PHE A 12 -41.65 -27.58 -59.85
CA PHE A 12 -40.72 -28.66 -60.19
C PHE A 12 -40.43 -29.50 -58.96
N THR A 13 -40.92 -30.74 -58.95
CA THR A 13 -40.25 -31.85 -58.27
C THR A 13 -39.16 -32.32 -59.23
N ILE A 14 -37.90 -32.00 -58.94
CA ILE A 14 -36.80 -32.20 -59.88
C ILE A 14 -36.27 -33.64 -59.74
N LEU A 15 -36.60 -34.50 -60.70
CA LEU A 15 -35.94 -35.79 -60.94
C LEU A 15 -35.06 -35.70 -62.20
N GLY A 16 -33.75 -35.95 -62.05
CA GLY A 16 -32.86 -36.40 -63.13
C GLY A 16 -31.95 -35.34 -63.77
N CYS A 17 -30.64 -35.63 -63.73
CA CYS A 17 -29.49 -35.03 -64.43
C CYS A 17 -29.18 -33.53 -64.23
N MET A 18 -27.95 -33.27 -63.74
CA MET A 18 -27.19 -32.01 -63.75
C MET A 18 -27.97 -30.75 -64.19
N MET A 19 -28.52 -29.99 -63.24
CA MET A 19 -29.18 -28.72 -63.56
C MET A 19 -28.17 -27.57 -63.56
N LEU A 20 -27.78 -27.13 -64.77
CA LEU A 20 -27.15 -25.84 -64.99
C LEU A 20 -28.22 -24.75 -65.12
N PHE A 21 -28.25 -23.81 -64.18
CA PHE A 21 -29.00 -22.57 -64.34
C PHE A 21 -28.06 -21.46 -64.80
N ALA A 22 -27.92 -21.30 -66.11
CA ALA A 22 -27.14 -20.24 -66.73
C ALA A 22 -28.06 -19.13 -67.27
N GLY A 23 -27.96 -17.92 -66.70
CA GLY A 23 -28.51 -16.69 -67.30
C GLY A 23 -29.96 -16.32 -66.93
N ALA A 24 -30.12 -15.10 -66.39
CA ALA A 24 -31.34 -14.27 -66.21
C ALA A 24 -32.61 -14.86 -65.57
N SER A 25 -32.69 -16.17 -65.35
CA SER A 25 -33.91 -16.88 -64.91
C SER A 25 -33.83 -17.17 -63.41
N ALA A 26 -34.75 -16.61 -62.62
CA ALA A 26 -34.86 -16.93 -61.19
C ALA A 26 -35.60 -18.25 -60.99
N LEU A 27 -35.00 -19.20 -60.28
CA LEU A 27 -35.64 -20.46 -59.89
C LEU A 27 -36.38 -20.27 -58.57
N TYR A 28 -37.65 -20.70 -58.52
CA TYR A 28 -38.49 -20.64 -57.33
C TYR A 28 -38.95 -22.04 -56.93
N ALA A 29 -38.52 -22.53 -55.76
CA ALA A 29 -39.03 -23.75 -55.15
C ALA A 29 -39.92 -23.39 -53.95
N GLN A 30 -41.18 -23.85 -53.98
CA GLN A 30 -42.17 -23.55 -52.92
C GLN A 30 -42.04 -24.48 -51.70
N GLY A 31 -41.69 -25.76 -51.89
CA GLY A 31 -41.74 -26.80 -50.85
C GLY A 31 -40.39 -27.25 -50.31
N LYS A 32 -39.60 -27.96 -51.13
CA LYS A 32 -38.30 -28.50 -50.69
C LYS A 32 -37.32 -28.52 -51.85
N LEU A 33 -36.05 -28.24 -51.59
CA LEU A 33 -34.96 -28.45 -52.53
C LEU A 33 -34.08 -29.60 -52.02
N GLU A 34 -33.99 -30.69 -52.78
CA GLU A 34 -33.11 -31.82 -52.52
C GLU A 34 -32.18 -32.08 -53.71
N ASN A 35 -30.97 -32.58 -53.46
CA ASN A 35 -30.01 -32.94 -54.50
C ASN A 35 -29.58 -34.43 -54.48
N ALA A 36 -30.28 -35.27 -53.72
CA ALA A 36 -29.97 -36.69 -53.58
C ALA A 36 -29.96 -37.46 -54.90
N SER A 37 -30.82 -37.05 -55.85
CA SER A 37 -30.96 -37.69 -57.16
C SER A 37 -30.11 -37.06 -58.27
N CYS A 38 -29.63 -35.82 -58.09
CA CYS A 38 -28.94 -35.07 -59.14
C CYS A 38 -27.43 -34.90 -58.93
N GLY A 39 -26.93 -35.12 -57.71
CA GLY A 39 -25.50 -35.07 -57.36
C GLY A 39 -24.86 -33.67 -57.44
N ARG A 40 -25.35 -32.76 -58.28
CA ARG A 40 -24.85 -31.38 -58.35
C ARG A 40 -25.92 -30.38 -58.81
N ILE A 41 -26.01 -29.27 -58.11
CA ILE A 41 -26.79 -28.07 -58.48
C ILE A 41 -25.79 -26.97 -58.84
N VAL A 42 -25.92 -26.33 -60.00
CA VAL A 42 -25.07 -25.19 -60.39
C VAL A 42 -25.94 -23.93 -60.51
N ASN A 43 -25.75 -22.97 -59.58
CA ASN A 43 -26.43 -21.69 -59.55
C ASN A 43 -25.58 -20.58 -60.18
N GLY A 44 -25.91 -20.18 -61.41
CA GLY A 44 -25.33 -19.01 -62.08
C GLY A 44 -26.19 -17.74 -62.01
N GLY A 45 -27.25 -17.71 -61.19
CA GLY A 45 -28.23 -16.62 -61.15
C GLY A 45 -28.86 -16.44 -59.76
N LYS A 46 -30.18 -16.62 -59.66
CA LYS A 46 -30.91 -16.52 -58.38
C LYS A 46 -31.75 -17.77 -58.15
N ILE A 47 -31.54 -18.44 -57.03
CA ILE A 47 -32.39 -19.51 -56.51
C ILE A 47 -33.10 -19.01 -55.25
N THR A 48 -34.40 -19.21 -55.18
CA THR A 48 -35.20 -18.92 -53.99
C THR A 48 -36.00 -20.16 -53.60
N VAL A 49 -35.73 -20.68 -52.40
CA VAL A 49 -36.43 -21.82 -51.81
C VAL A 49 -37.24 -21.28 -50.64
N ARG A 50 -38.57 -21.36 -50.70
CA ARG A 50 -39.45 -20.91 -49.62
C ARG A 50 -39.60 -21.92 -48.49
N GLY A 51 -39.35 -23.20 -48.75
CA GLY A 51 -39.31 -24.24 -47.73
C GLY A 51 -37.89 -24.78 -47.48
N THR A 52 -37.78 -26.04 -47.07
CA THR A 52 -36.53 -26.63 -46.57
C THR A 52 -35.51 -26.92 -47.69
N VAL A 53 -34.22 -26.76 -47.40
CA VAL A 53 -33.11 -27.22 -48.25
C VAL A 53 -32.45 -28.43 -47.61
N ASN A 54 -32.39 -29.57 -48.30
CA ASN A 54 -31.69 -30.77 -47.85
C ASN A 54 -30.66 -31.25 -48.89
N SER A 55 -29.38 -30.98 -48.66
CA SER A 55 -28.28 -31.57 -49.42
C SER A 55 -27.76 -32.83 -48.74
N VAL A 56 -27.56 -33.91 -49.50
CA VAL A 56 -27.02 -35.18 -48.98
C VAL A 56 -25.50 -35.29 -49.21
N THR A 57 -24.85 -36.16 -48.46
CA THR A 57 -23.41 -36.46 -48.60
C THR A 57 -23.09 -36.91 -50.02
N GLY A 58 -22.06 -36.31 -50.63
CA GLY A 58 -21.64 -36.61 -52.01
C GLY A 58 -22.35 -35.81 -53.09
N ALA A 59 -23.32 -34.95 -52.73
CA ALA A 59 -23.96 -34.02 -53.64
C ALA A 59 -23.60 -32.56 -53.31
N ASN A 60 -23.40 -31.72 -54.33
CA ASN A 60 -22.86 -30.35 -54.17
C ASN A 60 -23.78 -29.26 -54.73
N ILE A 61 -23.94 -28.16 -53.99
CA ILE A 61 -24.56 -26.91 -54.45
C ILE A 61 -23.44 -25.92 -54.79
N ASP A 62 -23.16 -25.76 -56.09
CA ASP A 62 -22.21 -24.79 -56.62
C ASP A 62 -22.91 -23.43 -56.82
N ASN A 63 -22.72 -22.53 -55.86
CA ASN A 63 -23.31 -21.18 -55.84
C ASN A 63 -22.29 -20.08 -56.17
N ALA A 64 -21.14 -20.40 -56.78
CA ALA A 64 -20.01 -19.48 -56.90
C ALA A 64 -20.32 -18.11 -57.53
N ARG A 65 -21.32 -18.04 -58.42
CA ARG A 65 -21.76 -16.80 -59.11
C ARG A 65 -23.21 -16.42 -58.81
N GLY A 66 -23.84 -17.10 -57.84
CA GLY A 66 -25.28 -17.04 -57.61
C GLY A 66 -25.69 -16.39 -56.29
N LEU A 67 -26.96 -16.03 -56.23
CA LEU A 67 -27.70 -15.69 -55.03
C LEU A 67 -28.59 -16.88 -54.65
N PHE A 68 -28.45 -17.38 -53.43
CA PHE A 68 -29.24 -18.48 -52.91
C PHE A 68 -30.04 -18.04 -51.68
N ILE A 69 -31.36 -17.98 -51.81
CA ILE A 69 -32.28 -17.53 -50.75
C ILE A 69 -33.00 -18.73 -50.17
N ILE A 70 -32.95 -18.85 -48.84
CA ILE A 70 -33.51 -19.96 -48.06
C ILE A 70 -34.53 -19.40 -47.06
N GLY A 71 -35.80 -19.76 -47.26
CA GLY A 71 -36.94 -19.30 -46.47
C GLY A 71 -37.29 -20.16 -45.26
N ASP A 72 -36.73 -21.36 -45.15
CA ASP A 72 -36.95 -22.28 -44.02
C ASP A 72 -35.64 -22.96 -43.58
N ASP A 73 -35.70 -24.06 -42.85
CA ASP A 73 -34.53 -24.81 -42.39
C ASP A 73 -33.62 -25.28 -43.54
N ALA A 74 -32.31 -25.28 -43.29
CA ALA A 74 -31.31 -25.78 -44.21
C ALA A 74 -30.44 -26.85 -43.57
N VAL A 75 -30.29 -27.95 -44.31
CA VAL A 75 -29.41 -29.07 -44.07
C VAL A 75 -28.50 -29.17 -45.28
N ILE A 76 -27.19 -28.93 -45.09
CA ILE A 76 -26.25 -28.92 -46.21
C ILE A 76 -25.02 -29.75 -45.86
N GLN A 77 -24.90 -30.92 -46.49
CA GLN A 77 -23.79 -31.87 -46.31
C GLN A 77 -22.62 -31.58 -47.26
N GLN A 78 -22.11 -30.35 -47.26
CA GLN A 78 -20.88 -29.94 -47.98
C GLN A 78 -20.09 -28.94 -47.13
N PRO A 79 -18.75 -28.86 -47.26
CA PRO A 79 -17.94 -28.04 -46.36
C PRO A 79 -18.09 -26.53 -46.59
N GLU A 80 -18.45 -26.10 -47.81
CA GLU A 80 -18.50 -24.69 -48.18
C GLU A 80 -19.57 -24.40 -49.25
N ILE A 81 -20.27 -23.27 -49.11
CA ILE A 81 -21.06 -22.66 -50.17
C ILE A 81 -20.45 -21.31 -50.56
N ALA A 82 -20.03 -21.21 -51.82
CA ALA A 82 -19.55 -19.98 -52.43
C ALA A 82 -20.71 -19.02 -52.79
N GLY A 83 -20.39 -17.81 -53.26
CA GLY A 83 -21.39 -16.79 -53.61
C GLY A 83 -22.16 -16.24 -52.41
N ARG A 84 -23.37 -15.73 -52.65
CA ARG A 84 -24.23 -15.13 -51.62
C ARG A 84 -25.34 -16.08 -51.20
N VAL A 85 -25.50 -16.26 -49.89
CA VAL A 85 -26.60 -17.01 -49.27
C VAL A 85 -27.41 -16.10 -48.34
N GLU A 86 -28.73 -16.17 -48.41
CA GLU A 86 -29.63 -15.40 -47.54
C GLU A 86 -30.55 -16.34 -46.76
N TYR A 87 -30.56 -16.23 -45.44
CA TYR A 87 -31.45 -16.95 -44.53
C TYR A 87 -32.56 -16.01 -44.06
N ILE A 88 -33.75 -16.15 -44.65
CA ILE A 88 -34.80 -15.12 -44.64
C ILE A 88 -36.10 -15.51 -43.93
N LYS A 89 -36.13 -16.62 -43.16
CA LYS A 89 -37.35 -17.04 -42.44
C LYS A 89 -37.84 -15.91 -41.52
N ASP A 90 -39.10 -15.52 -41.70
CA ASP A 90 -39.67 -14.30 -41.09
C ASP A 90 -40.98 -14.61 -40.37
N ILE A 91 -40.92 -15.56 -39.44
CA ILE A 91 -42.04 -16.01 -38.61
C ILE A 91 -41.70 -15.74 -37.14
N PRO A 92 -42.49 -14.91 -36.43
CA PRO A 92 -42.28 -14.63 -35.01
C PRO A 92 -42.23 -15.92 -34.19
N ASN A 93 -41.30 -16.00 -33.23
CA ASN A 93 -41.11 -17.16 -32.34
C ASN A 93 -40.76 -18.49 -33.04
N ALA A 94 -40.50 -18.48 -34.35
CA ALA A 94 -39.97 -19.65 -35.05
C ALA A 94 -38.45 -19.62 -35.10
N ASN A 95 -37.86 -20.80 -35.27
CA ASN A 95 -36.45 -20.96 -35.53
C ASN A 95 -36.22 -21.27 -37.01
N GLN A 96 -35.11 -20.80 -37.55
CA GLN A 96 -34.52 -21.25 -38.81
C GLN A 96 -33.21 -21.96 -38.48
N ARG A 97 -33.13 -23.25 -38.75
CA ARG A 97 -31.90 -24.03 -38.61
C ARG A 97 -30.95 -23.74 -39.77
N ILE A 98 -29.71 -23.44 -39.43
CA ILE A 98 -28.68 -22.98 -40.37
C ILE A 98 -27.46 -23.88 -40.24
N PRO A 99 -26.94 -24.45 -41.35
CA PRO A 99 -25.82 -25.35 -41.30
C PRO A 99 -24.52 -24.62 -40.92
N GLN A 100 -23.73 -25.21 -40.04
CA GLN A 100 -22.41 -24.72 -39.66
C GLN A 100 -21.34 -25.15 -40.66
N ILE A 101 -21.32 -24.46 -41.79
CA ILE A 101 -20.37 -24.66 -42.89
C ILE A 101 -19.73 -23.32 -43.26
N ARG A 102 -18.76 -23.34 -44.17
CA ARG A 102 -18.16 -22.12 -44.70
C ARG A 102 -19.11 -21.46 -45.70
N HIS A 103 -19.31 -20.16 -45.57
CA HIS A 103 -20.09 -19.33 -46.48
C HIS A 103 -19.18 -18.22 -47.01
N LYS A 104 -19.22 -17.95 -48.33
CA LYS A 104 -18.48 -16.79 -48.85
C LYS A 104 -19.12 -15.48 -48.38
N VAL A 105 -20.39 -15.26 -48.73
CA VAL A 105 -21.18 -14.11 -48.29
C VAL A 105 -22.50 -14.60 -47.70
N VAL A 106 -22.87 -14.13 -46.50
CA VAL A 106 -24.10 -14.53 -45.82
C VAL A 106 -24.90 -13.34 -45.31
N TYR A 107 -26.22 -13.41 -45.49
CA TYR A 107 -27.20 -12.46 -44.98
C TYR A 107 -28.20 -13.18 -44.07
N PHE A 108 -28.45 -12.60 -42.91
CA PHE A 108 -29.49 -13.04 -41.98
C PHE A 108 -30.57 -11.96 -41.88
N SER A 109 -31.82 -12.32 -42.15
CA SER A 109 -32.94 -11.38 -42.06
C SER A 109 -34.26 -12.03 -41.65
N GLY A 110 -35.21 -11.22 -41.20
CA GLY A 110 -36.50 -11.67 -40.68
C GLY A 110 -36.46 -12.01 -39.20
N VAL A 111 -37.65 -12.00 -38.58
CA VAL A 111 -37.85 -12.07 -37.12
C VAL A 111 -37.64 -13.46 -36.51
N SER A 112 -37.52 -14.51 -37.31
CA SER A 112 -37.22 -15.85 -36.80
C SER A 112 -35.80 -15.95 -36.27
N SER A 113 -35.61 -16.69 -35.18
CA SER A 113 -34.29 -16.96 -34.63
C SER A 113 -33.46 -17.80 -35.60
N LYS A 114 -32.30 -17.28 -36.00
CA LYS A 114 -31.31 -17.92 -36.87
C LYS A 114 -30.43 -18.81 -36.00
N MET A 115 -30.84 -20.07 -35.87
CA MET A 115 -30.14 -21.05 -35.05
C MET A 115 -29.05 -21.74 -35.86
N LEU A 116 -27.79 -21.52 -35.48
CA LEU A 116 -26.68 -22.28 -36.03
C LEU A 116 -26.79 -23.72 -35.51
N ASP A 117 -27.12 -24.67 -36.39
CA ASP A 117 -27.44 -26.05 -36.03
C ASP A 117 -26.16 -26.84 -35.75
N THR A 118 -26.08 -27.45 -34.56
CA THR A 118 -24.93 -28.22 -34.07
C THR A 118 -24.97 -29.70 -34.43
N ASN A 119 -26.07 -30.20 -35.01
CA ASN A 119 -26.20 -31.60 -35.39
C ASN A 119 -25.29 -32.01 -36.57
N TYR A 120 -24.46 -31.10 -37.08
CA TYR A 120 -23.63 -31.28 -38.28
C TYR A 120 -22.13 -31.22 -37.93
N ASN A 121 -21.52 -32.40 -37.80
CA ASN A 121 -20.07 -32.65 -37.83
C ASN A 121 -19.18 -31.88 -36.82
N GLY A 122 -19.76 -31.14 -35.88
CA GLY A 122 -18.99 -30.34 -34.91
C GLY A 122 -18.12 -29.25 -35.56
N ALA A 123 -18.55 -28.70 -36.69
CA ALA A 123 -17.85 -27.62 -37.38
C ALA A 123 -18.34 -26.24 -36.92
N ASN A 124 -17.48 -25.23 -37.06
CA ASN A 124 -17.83 -23.83 -36.80
C ASN A 124 -18.51 -23.21 -38.03
N PHE A 125 -19.45 -22.30 -37.81
CA PHE A 125 -19.92 -21.43 -38.88
C PHE A 125 -18.81 -20.44 -39.26
N VAL A 126 -18.45 -20.36 -40.54
CA VAL A 126 -17.41 -19.43 -41.01
C VAL A 126 -17.94 -18.59 -42.16
N SER A 127 -17.86 -17.26 -42.05
CA SER A 127 -18.02 -16.35 -43.19
C SER A 127 -16.66 -15.91 -43.71
N ILE A 128 -16.43 -16.06 -45.01
CA ILE A 128 -15.14 -15.77 -45.64
C ILE A 128 -15.00 -14.29 -46.00
N ASP A 129 -16.06 -13.66 -46.50
CA ASP A 129 -16.00 -12.32 -47.09
C ASP A 129 -16.95 -11.33 -46.40
N THR A 130 -18.22 -11.69 -46.22
CA THR A 130 -19.20 -10.73 -45.66
C THR A 130 -20.27 -11.41 -44.82
N ILE A 131 -20.57 -10.82 -43.67
CA ILE A 131 -21.77 -11.07 -42.88
C ILE A 131 -22.63 -9.81 -42.86
N TYR A 132 -23.92 -9.97 -43.13
CA TYR A 132 -24.92 -8.92 -42.93
C TYR A 132 -26.06 -9.43 -42.04
N THR A 133 -26.50 -8.61 -41.09
CA THR A 133 -27.74 -8.83 -40.34
C THR A 133 -28.68 -7.62 -40.46
N SER A 134 -29.96 -7.89 -40.66
CA SER A 134 -31.00 -6.85 -40.58
C SER A 134 -31.37 -6.53 -39.12
N PRO A 135 -32.03 -5.39 -38.84
CA PRO A 135 -32.37 -4.98 -37.48
C PRO A 135 -33.21 -6.00 -36.69
N GLU A 136 -34.08 -6.74 -37.37
CA GLU A 136 -34.94 -7.76 -36.77
C GLU A 136 -34.27 -9.14 -36.62
N ALA A 137 -33.09 -9.33 -37.21
CA ALA A 137 -32.39 -10.60 -37.18
C ALA A 137 -31.93 -10.94 -35.75
N ASN A 138 -32.16 -12.19 -35.36
CA ASN A 138 -31.68 -12.73 -34.09
C ASN A 138 -30.87 -14.00 -34.35
N ILE A 139 -29.55 -13.97 -34.12
CA ILE A 139 -28.66 -15.11 -34.31
C ILE A 139 -28.43 -15.82 -32.98
N ILE A 140 -28.63 -17.13 -32.96
CA ILE A 140 -28.36 -18.02 -31.83
C ILE A 140 -27.13 -18.85 -32.17
N ILE A 141 -26.08 -18.68 -31.36
CA ILE A 141 -24.78 -19.35 -31.49
C ILE A 141 -24.65 -20.35 -30.34
N ASP A 142 -24.18 -21.56 -30.65
CA ASP A 142 -23.88 -22.57 -29.63
C ASP A 142 -22.60 -22.24 -28.86
N ARG A 143 -22.52 -22.61 -27.58
CA ARG A 143 -21.36 -22.34 -26.72
C ARG A 143 -20.06 -22.98 -27.23
N ASN A 144 -20.16 -24.15 -27.86
CA ASN A 144 -18.99 -24.93 -28.28
C ASN A 144 -18.57 -24.64 -29.72
N PHE A 145 -19.45 -24.03 -30.53
CA PHE A 145 -19.24 -23.80 -31.95
C PHE A 145 -19.43 -22.32 -32.29
N PRO A 146 -18.34 -21.52 -32.28
CA PRO A 146 -18.42 -20.09 -32.55
C PRO A 146 -18.84 -19.79 -33.99
N LEU A 147 -19.37 -18.58 -34.18
CA LEU A 147 -19.48 -17.95 -35.49
C LEU A 147 -18.19 -17.16 -35.76
N ILE A 148 -17.47 -17.51 -36.81
CA ILE A 148 -16.22 -16.87 -37.20
C ILE A 148 -16.43 -16.02 -38.47
N SER A 149 -16.07 -14.74 -38.42
CA SER A 149 -16.00 -13.87 -39.59
C SER A 149 -14.54 -13.61 -39.97
N LEU A 150 -14.19 -13.94 -41.22
CA LEU A 150 -12.89 -13.64 -41.83
C LEU A 150 -12.90 -12.33 -42.64
N GLY A 151 -14.08 -11.81 -42.98
CA GLY A 151 -14.24 -10.55 -43.72
C GLY A 151 -15.12 -9.51 -43.03
N ARG A 152 -15.78 -8.66 -43.82
CA ARG A 152 -16.59 -7.52 -43.35
C ARG A 152 -17.83 -7.98 -42.56
N VAL A 153 -18.17 -7.25 -41.52
CA VAL A 153 -19.38 -7.47 -40.73
C VAL A 153 -20.24 -6.21 -40.71
N THR A 154 -21.49 -6.32 -41.14
CA THR A 154 -22.53 -5.31 -40.91
C THR A 154 -23.60 -5.91 -40.02
N HIS A 155 -23.65 -5.48 -38.75
CA HIS A 155 -24.55 -6.07 -37.76
C HIS A 155 -25.54 -5.05 -37.21
N ASN A 156 -26.83 -5.25 -37.50
CA ASN A 156 -27.92 -4.39 -37.03
C ASN A 156 -28.89 -5.10 -36.08
N GLY A 157 -28.87 -6.43 -36.04
CA GLY A 157 -29.74 -7.24 -35.20
C GLY A 157 -29.15 -7.60 -33.83
N THR A 158 -29.43 -8.81 -33.36
CA THR A 158 -28.90 -9.36 -32.11
C THR A 158 -28.15 -10.67 -32.34
N VAL A 159 -27.03 -10.87 -31.66
CA VAL A 159 -26.20 -12.08 -31.73
C VAL A 159 -26.00 -12.66 -30.34
N GLY A 160 -26.23 -13.98 -30.23
CA GLY A 160 -25.99 -14.77 -29.03
C GLY A 160 -27.16 -14.81 -28.04
N ARG A 161 -28.41 -14.63 -28.49
CA ARG A 161 -29.61 -14.67 -27.62
C ARG A 161 -29.95 -16.12 -27.23
N GLY A 162 -29.80 -16.49 -25.97
CA GLY A 162 -30.13 -17.84 -25.49
C GLY A 162 -29.50 -18.19 -24.12
N LEU A 163 -29.68 -19.45 -23.68
CA LEU A 163 -29.11 -19.98 -22.43
C LEU A 163 -27.62 -20.34 -22.55
N ASP A 164 -27.11 -20.46 -23.77
CA ASP A 164 -25.75 -20.85 -24.09
C ASP A 164 -25.08 -19.74 -24.90
N PHE A 165 -24.17 -19.01 -24.24
CA PHE A 165 -23.54 -17.80 -24.74
C PHE A 165 -22.44 -18.09 -25.78
N GLY A 166 -22.80 -18.54 -26.98
CA GLY A 166 -21.85 -18.72 -28.08
C GLY A 166 -21.12 -17.43 -28.49
N GLU A 167 -19.90 -17.60 -28.99
CA GLU A 167 -18.96 -16.52 -29.29
C GLU A 167 -19.01 -16.10 -30.76
N PHE A 168 -19.01 -14.78 -31.01
CA PHE A 168 -18.79 -14.22 -32.35
C PHE A 168 -17.34 -13.76 -32.47
N ILE A 169 -16.57 -14.35 -33.38
CA ILE A 169 -15.12 -14.12 -33.51
C ILE A 169 -14.83 -13.37 -34.81
N LEU A 170 -14.16 -12.23 -34.68
CA LEU A 170 -13.55 -11.48 -35.78
C LEU A 170 -12.11 -11.99 -35.95
N ASN A 171 -11.84 -12.78 -37.00
CA ASN A 171 -10.57 -13.49 -37.22
C ASN A 171 -10.06 -13.32 -38.66
N GLY A 172 -9.83 -12.09 -39.08
CA GLY A 172 -9.35 -11.80 -40.43
C GLY A 172 -7.88 -12.12 -40.61
N THR A 173 -7.49 -12.42 -41.85
CA THR A 173 -6.08 -12.42 -42.28
C THR A 173 -5.64 -11.06 -42.85
N SER A 174 -6.56 -10.09 -42.87
CA SER A 174 -6.38 -8.70 -43.30
C SER A 174 -7.23 -7.79 -42.40
N ALA A 175 -7.03 -6.48 -42.51
CA ALA A 175 -7.82 -5.49 -41.79
C ALA A 175 -9.32 -5.72 -42.02
N GLN A 176 -10.09 -5.83 -40.94
CA GLN A 176 -11.52 -6.09 -41.00
C GLN A 176 -12.33 -4.83 -40.70
N ASN A 177 -13.36 -4.61 -41.51
CA ASN A 177 -14.32 -3.54 -41.29
C ASN A 177 -15.57 -4.07 -40.60
N VAL A 178 -16.00 -3.39 -39.54
CA VAL A 178 -17.22 -3.70 -38.80
C VAL A 178 -18.09 -2.45 -38.70
N ASP A 179 -19.37 -2.56 -38.99
CA ASP A 179 -20.35 -1.48 -38.85
C ASP A 179 -21.73 -1.99 -38.41
N GLY A 180 -22.67 -1.04 -38.25
CA GLY A 180 -24.04 -1.31 -37.81
C GLY A 180 -24.30 -0.95 -36.34
N THR A 181 -25.57 -1.07 -35.95
CA THR A 181 -26.10 -0.62 -34.64
C THR A 181 -26.61 -1.76 -33.76
N GLY A 182 -26.34 -3.01 -34.15
CA GLY A 182 -26.81 -4.20 -33.47
C GLY A 182 -26.16 -4.44 -32.12
N VAL A 183 -26.43 -5.60 -31.51
CA VAL A 183 -25.86 -6.02 -30.23
C VAL A 183 -25.19 -7.38 -30.36
N PHE A 184 -23.95 -7.47 -29.87
CA PHE A 184 -23.24 -8.73 -29.63
C PHE A 184 -23.29 -9.06 -28.14
N ASN A 185 -23.67 -10.29 -27.78
CA ASN A 185 -23.55 -10.71 -26.39
C ASN A 185 -22.09 -10.99 -26.02
N HIS A 186 -21.39 -11.81 -26.82
CA HIS A 186 -19.96 -12.09 -26.69
C HIS A 186 -19.28 -11.80 -28.03
N LEU A 187 -18.35 -10.85 -28.04
CA LEU A 187 -17.58 -10.48 -29.21
C LEU A 187 -16.09 -10.65 -28.94
N THR A 188 -15.42 -11.38 -29.81
CA THR A 188 -13.98 -11.64 -29.71
C THR A 188 -13.25 -11.11 -30.91
N MET A 189 -12.18 -10.39 -30.62
CA MET A 189 -11.32 -9.74 -31.59
C MET A 189 -10.00 -10.47 -31.62
N ASP A 190 -9.81 -11.28 -32.64
CA ASP A 190 -8.63 -12.10 -32.83
C ASP A 190 -8.05 -11.86 -34.23
N ASN A 191 -7.66 -10.61 -34.49
CA ASN A 191 -7.14 -10.20 -35.79
C ASN A 191 -5.91 -9.30 -35.62
N SER A 192 -4.74 -9.87 -35.88
CA SER A 192 -3.45 -9.15 -35.85
C SER A 192 -3.33 -8.00 -36.86
N GLN A 193 -4.22 -7.93 -37.85
CA GLN A 193 -4.25 -6.89 -38.89
C GLN A 193 -5.24 -5.77 -38.57
N ASP A 194 -5.72 -5.72 -37.32
CA ASP A 194 -6.65 -4.74 -36.77
C ASP A 194 -8.10 -4.87 -37.26
N ILE A 195 -9.00 -4.28 -36.47
CA ILE A 195 -10.43 -4.21 -36.74
C ILE A 195 -10.84 -2.75 -36.70
N TYR A 196 -11.53 -2.27 -37.73
CA TYR A 196 -11.96 -0.89 -37.89
C TYR A 196 -13.48 -0.79 -37.72
N VAL A 197 -13.92 0.09 -36.82
CA VAL A 197 -15.33 0.50 -36.76
C VAL A 197 -15.54 1.63 -37.76
N ILE A 198 -16.50 1.47 -38.67
CA ILE A 198 -16.72 2.42 -39.77
C ILE A 198 -18.21 2.77 -39.93
N ASN A 199 -18.50 3.71 -40.83
CA ASN A 199 -19.85 4.07 -41.30
C ASN A 199 -20.84 4.47 -40.19
N ASN A 200 -20.39 5.25 -39.20
CA ASN A 200 -21.15 5.62 -38.00
C ASN A 200 -21.64 4.38 -37.22
N GLY A 201 -20.89 3.28 -37.31
CA GLY A 201 -21.12 2.07 -36.55
C GLY A 201 -20.86 2.26 -35.07
N GLY A 202 -21.47 1.44 -34.24
CA GLY A 202 -21.32 1.58 -32.79
C GLY A 202 -22.07 0.56 -31.96
N PHE A 203 -22.13 -0.65 -32.50
CA PHE A 203 -22.82 -1.81 -31.92
C PHE A 203 -22.61 -1.93 -30.40
N GLY A 204 -23.64 -2.46 -29.74
CA GLY A 204 -23.60 -2.75 -28.31
C GLY A 204 -22.87 -4.05 -28.01
N VAL A 205 -22.16 -4.10 -26.89
CA VAL A 205 -21.62 -5.35 -26.32
C VAL A 205 -22.30 -5.60 -24.97
N LYS A 206 -23.01 -6.72 -24.85
CA LYS A 206 -23.84 -7.01 -23.66
C LYS A 206 -23.10 -7.68 -22.52
N ASN A 207 -22.32 -8.73 -22.79
CA ASN A 207 -21.68 -9.52 -21.74
C ASN A 207 -20.16 -9.37 -21.77
N ALA A 208 -19.53 -9.66 -22.91
CA ALA A 208 -18.07 -9.63 -22.98
C ALA A 208 -17.53 -9.15 -24.33
N LEU A 209 -16.51 -8.30 -24.23
CA LEU A 209 -15.62 -7.95 -25.31
C LEU A 209 -14.24 -8.56 -25.04
N TYR A 210 -13.80 -9.51 -25.85
CA TYR A 210 -12.48 -10.12 -25.70
C TYR A 210 -11.51 -9.54 -26.73
N LEU A 211 -10.56 -8.73 -26.28
CA LEU A 211 -9.45 -8.21 -27.08
C LEU A 211 -8.32 -9.24 -27.04
N LYS A 212 -8.27 -10.13 -28.05
CA LYS A 212 -7.30 -11.23 -28.11
C LYS A 212 -6.03 -10.86 -28.84
N ASN A 213 -6.16 -10.20 -30.00
CA ASN A 213 -5.03 -9.89 -30.88
C ASN A 213 -5.33 -8.66 -31.75
N GLY A 214 -4.35 -7.77 -31.90
CA GLY A 214 -4.42 -6.57 -32.73
C GLY A 214 -5.09 -5.36 -32.05
N VAL A 215 -5.31 -4.31 -32.83
CA VAL A 215 -5.92 -3.06 -32.37
C VAL A 215 -7.39 -3.00 -32.79
N PHE A 216 -8.27 -2.75 -31.82
CA PHE A 216 -9.63 -2.32 -32.12
C PHE A 216 -9.68 -0.82 -32.37
N ARG A 217 -9.86 -0.43 -33.62
CA ARG A 217 -9.81 0.96 -34.09
C ARG A 217 -11.20 1.57 -34.13
N ASN A 218 -11.63 2.04 -32.97
CA ASN A 218 -12.77 2.94 -32.77
C ASN A 218 -12.33 4.41 -32.67
N ASN A 219 -13.27 5.33 -32.87
CA ASN A 219 -13.10 6.78 -32.68
C ASN A 219 -14.41 7.37 -32.13
N ASP A 220 -14.47 8.69 -31.92
CA ASP A 220 -15.64 9.34 -31.31
C ASP A 220 -16.94 9.15 -32.11
N THR A 221 -16.85 9.06 -33.44
CA THR A 221 -18.01 8.86 -34.33
C THR A 221 -18.35 7.38 -34.54
N ASN A 222 -17.33 6.52 -34.58
CA ASN A 222 -17.44 5.09 -34.84
C ASN A 222 -17.01 4.33 -33.58
N ASN A 223 -17.91 4.24 -32.60
CA ASN A 223 -17.58 3.77 -31.26
C ASN A 223 -18.54 2.72 -30.75
N LEU A 224 -18.03 1.65 -30.14
CA LEU A 224 -18.88 0.66 -29.50
C LEU A 224 -19.51 1.18 -28.21
N ARG A 225 -20.61 0.54 -27.79
CA ARG A 225 -21.24 0.78 -26.48
C ARG A 225 -21.18 -0.47 -25.60
N MET A 226 -20.43 -0.41 -24.52
CA MET A 226 -20.48 -1.39 -23.44
C MET A 226 -21.81 -1.24 -22.70
N LEU A 227 -22.68 -2.25 -22.78
CA LEU A 227 -23.98 -2.23 -22.08
C LEU A 227 -23.77 -2.51 -20.58
N GLU A 228 -24.82 -2.31 -19.80
CA GLU A 228 -24.77 -2.54 -18.34
C GLU A 228 -24.31 -3.96 -18.01
N ALA A 229 -23.40 -4.09 -17.05
CA ALA A 229 -22.83 -5.35 -16.59
C ALA A 229 -21.94 -6.11 -17.59
N SER A 230 -21.51 -5.44 -18.66
CA SER A 230 -20.54 -6.00 -19.60
C SER A 230 -19.09 -5.97 -19.06
N MET A 231 -18.21 -6.75 -19.68
CA MET A 231 -16.79 -6.85 -19.32
C MET A 231 -15.90 -6.76 -20.56
N ILE A 232 -14.77 -6.07 -20.44
CA ILE A 232 -13.67 -6.12 -21.40
C ILE A 232 -12.62 -7.09 -20.85
N ILE A 233 -12.23 -8.09 -21.63
CA ILE A 233 -11.10 -8.98 -21.33
C ILE A 233 -9.99 -8.63 -22.32
N ARG A 234 -8.85 -8.15 -21.82
CA ARG A 234 -7.72 -7.70 -22.64
C ARG A 234 -6.51 -8.60 -22.45
N ASN A 235 -6.05 -9.17 -23.56
CA ASN A 235 -4.78 -9.89 -23.67
C ASN A 235 -3.61 -8.90 -23.86
N ASP A 236 -2.39 -9.32 -23.58
CA ASP A 236 -1.17 -8.50 -23.62
C ASP A 236 -0.74 -8.09 -25.05
N VAL A 237 -1.24 -8.79 -26.08
CA VAL A 237 -1.00 -8.47 -27.51
C VAL A 237 -2.16 -7.73 -28.19
N ALA A 238 -3.12 -7.22 -27.41
CA ALA A 238 -4.28 -6.51 -27.95
C ALA A 238 -4.47 -5.13 -27.30
N THR A 239 -5.18 -4.23 -27.98
CA THR A 239 -5.57 -2.94 -27.40
C THR A 239 -6.79 -2.34 -28.09
N ILE A 240 -7.32 -1.27 -27.52
CA ILE A 240 -8.42 -0.47 -28.06
C ILE A 240 -7.98 0.97 -28.27
N ALA A 241 -8.32 1.54 -29.43
CA ALA A 241 -7.80 2.83 -29.86
C ALA A 241 -8.45 4.01 -29.14
N ASN A 242 -9.74 3.95 -28.81
CA ASN A 242 -10.46 5.01 -28.12
C ASN A 242 -11.32 4.46 -26.97
N HIS A 243 -11.70 5.32 -26.03
CA HIS A 243 -12.56 4.92 -24.92
C HIS A 243 -13.91 4.41 -25.44
N PRO A 244 -14.37 3.21 -25.05
CA PRO A 244 -15.70 2.76 -25.41
C PRO A 244 -16.76 3.64 -24.73
N LEU A 245 -17.87 3.86 -25.41
CA LEU A 245 -19.07 4.38 -24.75
C LEU A 245 -19.58 3.33 -23.77
N PHE A 246 -20.26 3.74 -22.71
CA PHE A 246 -20.84 2.83 -21.75
C PHE A 246 -22.24 3.29 -21.33
N GLN A 247 -23.11 2.34 -20.98
CA GLN A 247 -24.48 2.66 -20.54
C GLN A 247 -24.55 3.08 -19.08
N ARG A 248 -23.86 2.34 -18.19
CA ARG A 248 -23.85 2.64 -16.75
C ARG A 248 -22.52 2.33 -16.10
N TRP A 249 -22.06 1.08 -16.24
CA TRP A 249 -20.78 0.61 -15.74
C TRP A 249 -20.37 -0.67 -16.48
N TYR A 250 -19.07 -0.94 -16.49
CA TYR A 250 -18.49 -2.18 -17.03
C TYR A 250 -17.27 -2.60 -16.20
N SER A 251 -16.82 -3.82 -16.44
CA SER A 251 -15.66 -4.41 -15.76
C SER A 251 -14.51 -4.61 -16.73
N VAL A 252 -13.28 -4.66 -16.22
CA VAL A 252 -12.09 -4.93 -17.02
C VAL A 252 -11.29 -6.07 -16.40
N LYS A 253 -10.91 -7.04 -17.24
CA LYS A 253 -10.05 -8.15 -16.89
C LYS A 253 -8.80 -8.15 -17.78
N TYR A 254 -7.63 -8.26 -17.16
CA TYR A 254 -6.36 -8.40 -17.85
C TYR A 254 -5.83 -9.83 -17.74
N ILE A 255 -5.34 -10.36 -18.85
CA ILE A 255 -4.73 -11.68 -18.97
C ILE A 255 -3.48 -11.59 -19.85
N GLY A 256 -2.60 -12.58 -19.76
CA GLY A 256 -1.40 -12.65 -20.60
C GLY A 256 -0.16 -13.04 -19.81
N THR A 257 0.99 -12.89 -20.45
CA THR A 257 2.30 -13.30 -19.93
C THR A 257 3.36 -12.20 -19.95
N ASN A 258 3.19 -11.19 -20.80
CA ASN A 258 4.09 -10.06 -20.96
C ASN A 258 3.60 -8.86 -20.13
N GLY A 259 4.52 -7.95 -19.78
CA GLY A 259 4.16 -6.72 -19.08
C GLY A 259 3.19 -5.88 -19.91
N LEU A 260 2.13 -5.38 -19.27
CA LEU A 260 1.06 -4.65 -19.94
C LEU A 260 0.87 -3.26 -19.32
N THR A 261 0.64 -2.26 -20.15
CA THR A 261 0.18 -0.94 -19.69
C THR A 261 -1.29 -0.75 -20.02
N THR A 262 -2.09 -0.27 -19.07
CA THR A 262 -3.51 0.06 -19.30
C THR A 262 -3.65 1.05 -20.44
N ALA A 263 -4.68 0.92 -21.26
CA ALA A 263 -4.97 1.86 -22.34
C ALA A 263 -6.43 2.34 -22.23
N ASN A 264 -7.08 2.58 -23.37
CA ASN A 264 -8.40 3.22 -23.42
C ASN A 264 -9.56 2.30 -23.00
N GLU A 265 -9.30 1.03 -22.70
CA GLU A 265 -10.26 0.15 -22.04
C GLU A 265 -10.55 0.56 -20.59
N ILE A 266 -9.67 1.35 -19.96
CA ILE A 266 -9.95 1.95 -18.65
C ILE A 266 -10.74 3.25 -18.87
N PRO A 267 -11.91 3.42 -18.23
CA PRO A 267 -12.70 4.63 -18.37
C PRO A 267 -12.01 5.85 -17.72
N VAL A 268 -12.24 7.02 -18.29
CA VAL A 268 -11.89 8.31 -17.66
C VAL A 268 -12.86 8.66 -16.54
N ASP A 269 -14.14 8.27 -16.69
CA ASP A 269 -15.18 8.46 -15.69
C ASP A 269 -14.88 7.61 -14.44
N THR A 270 -14.78 8.26 -13.28
CA THR A 270 -14.40 7.64 -12.01
C THR A 270 -15.46 6.69 -11.44
N THR A 271 -16.67 6.69 -12.00
CA THR A 271 -17.81 5.87 -11.56
C THR A 271 -18.06 4.64 -12.45
N ALA A 272 -17.45 4.60 -13.64
CA ALA A 272 -17.79 3.62 -14.68
C ALA A 272 -17.17 2.24 -14.47
N LEU A 273 -15.96 2.15 -13.91
CA LEU A 273 -15.26 0.87 -13.71
C LEU A 273 -15.78 0.19 -12.43
N LYS A 274 -16.50 -0.92 -12.62
CA LYS A 274 -17.10 -1.70 -11.52
C LYS A 274 -16.08 -2.65 -10.92
N THR A 275 -15.60 -3.61 -11.72
CA THR A 275 -14.60 -4.60 -11.29
C THR A 275 -13.32 -4.48 -12.10
N LEU A 276 -12.18 -4.56 -11.42
CA LEU A 276 -10.87 -4.75 -12.03
C LEU A 276 -10.29 -6.10 -11.63
N THR A 277 -10.00 -6.95 -12.61
CA THR A 277 -9.36 -8.26 -12.40
C THR A 277 -8.02 -8.30 -13.13
N VAL A 278 -6.94 -8.63 -12.42
CA VAL A 278 -5.59 -8.72 -12.98
C VAL A 278 -5.07 -10.13 -12.86
N GLU A 279 -5.04 -10.85 -13.97
CA GLU A 279 -4.51 -12.20 -14.15
C GLU A 279 -3.40 -12.23 -15.22
N ASN A 280 -2.72 -11.10 -15.44
CA ASN A 280 -1.62 -10.97 -16.39
C ASN A 280 -0.26 -11.22 -15.74
N ARG A 281 0.40 -12.35 -16.03
CA ARG A 281 1.64 -12.81 -15.35
C ARG A 281 2.81 -11.84 -15.43
N GLY A 282 2.86 -11.01 -16.48
CA GLY A 282 3.88 -9.98 -16.65
C GLY A 282 3.64 -8.71 -15.82
N GLY A 283 2.54 -8.62 -15.07
CA GLY A 283 2.13 -7.43 -14.31
C GLY A 283 1.36 -6.41 -15.15
N LEU A 284 0.72 -5.47 -14.47
CA LEU A 284 -0.07 -4.39 -15.08
C LEU A 284 0.43 -3.04 -14.61
N THR A 285 0.84 -2.16 -15.52
CA THR A 285 1.20 -0.77 -15.23
C THR A 285 0.03 0.14 -15.54
N LEU A 286 -0.36 0.99 -14.60
CA LEU A 286 -1.41 1.97 -14.80
C LEU A 286 -0.86 3.17 -15.59
N SER A 287 -1.60 3.63 -16.58
CA SER A 287 -1.24 4.81 -17.40
C SER A 287 -1.97 6.08 -16.96
N ARG A 288 -2.80 5.99 -15.92
CA ARG A 288 -3.62 7.07 -15.34
C ARG A 288 -4.15 6.61 -13.98
N ASN A 289 -4.76 7.54 -13.25
CA ASN A 289 -5.49 7.19 -12.02
C ASN A 289 -6.70 6.31 -12.35
N VAL A 290 -6.88 5.23 -11.58
CA VAL A 290 -7.96 4.25 -11.82
C VAL A 290 -8.85 4.16 -10.59
N PHE A 291 -10.17 4.21 -10.79
CA PHE A 291 -11.16 4.11 -9.72
C PHE A 291 -11.95 2.80 -9.88
N VAL A 292 -11.87 1.92 -8.89
CA VAL A 292 -12.58 0.63 -8.87
C VAL A 292 -13.74 0.73 -7.88
N ASN A 293 -14.97 0.54 -8.38
CA ASN A 293 -16.21 0.86 -7.65
C ASN A 293 -16.96 -0.36 -7.09
N ASP A 294 -16.31 -1.52 -7.00
CA ASP A 294 -16.92 -2.72 -6.42
C ASP A 294 -15.92 -3.75 -5.92
N SER A 295 -15.09 -4.26 -6.84
CA SER A 295 -14.30 -5.46 -6.64
C SER A 295 -12.96 -5.32 -7.35
N LEU A 296 -11.88 -5.55 -6.61
CA LEU A 296 -10.52 -5.63 -7.15
C LEU A 296 -10.00 -7.04 -6.90
N ASN A 297 -9.63 -7.76 -7.96
CA ASN A 297 -9.06 -9.11 -7.87
C ASN A 297 -7.65 -9.10 -8.47
N VAL A 298 -6.64 -9.51 -7.70
CA VAL A 298 -5.24 -9.49 -8.14
C VAL A 298 -4.60 -10.86 -7.96
N GLY A 299 -4.27 -11.51 -9.08
CA GLY A 299 -3.69 -12.85 -9.12
C GLY A 299 -4.68 -13.98 -9.24
N THR A 300 -4.12 -15.19 -9.30
CA THR A 300 -4.85 -16.45 -9.27
C THR A 300 -4.40 -17.25 -8.05
N ALA A 301 -5.03 -18.40 -7.77
CA ALA A 301 -4.57 -19.26 -6.69
C ALA A 301 -3.13 -19.77 -6.90
N SER A 302 -2.66 -19.80 -8.15
CA SER A 302 -1.34 -20.35 -8.52
C SER A 302 -0.29 -19.30 -8.83
N ASP A 303 -0.69 -18.11 -9.27
CA ASP A 303 0.22 -17.09 -9.78
C ASP A 303 0.00 -15.73 -9.09
N LYS A 304 1.10 -15.18 -8.54
CA LYS A 304 1.15 -13.81 -8.02
C LYS A 304 1.13 -12.79 -9.16
N MET A 305 0.48 -11.64 -8.94
CA MET A 305 0.41 -10.55 -9.90
C MET A 305 0.71 -9.21 -9.25
N TYR A 306 1.29 -8.31 -10.03
CA TYR A 306 1.58 -6.95 -9.59
C TYR A 306 0.80 -5.93 -10.42
N ILE A 307 0.26 -4.93 -9.74
CA ILE A 307 -0.21 -3.69 -10.36
C ILE A 307 0.79 -2.60 -10.01
N TYR A 308 1.44 -2.02 -10.99
CA TYR A 308 2.33 -0.87 -10.83
C TYR A 308 1.56 0.40 -11.07
N THR A 309 1.67 1.34 -10.14
CA THR A 309 0.96 2.63 -10.19
C THR A 309 1.83 3.76 -10.73
N ASP A 310 3.10 3.47 -11.04
CA ASP A 310 4.04 4.42 -11.62
C ASP A 310 4.50 3.87 -12.98
N VAL A 311 4.48 4.69 -14.02
CA VAL A 311 5.10 4.36 -15.33
C VAL A 311 6.59 4.63 -15.28
N ASP A 312 6.97 5.73 -14.61
CA ASP A 312 8.34 6.16 -14.38
C ASP A 312 8.38 7.12 -13.16
N THR A 313 9.52 7.76 -12.93
CA THR A 313 9.71 8.69 -11.79
C THR A 313 8.81 9.93 -11.83
N ASN A 314 8.37 10.36 -13.02
CA ASN A 314 7.58 11.57 -13.26
C ASN A 314 6.09 11.26 -13.46
N ASN A 315 5.77 10.06 -13.95
CA ASN A 315 4.42 9.62 -14.26
C ASN A 315 3.91 8.68 -13.16
N LYS A 316 3.43 9.27 -12.07
CA LYS A 316 2.84 8.57 -10.92
C LYS A 316 1.33 8.67 -10.94
N HIS A 317 0.69 7.53 -10.72
CA HIS A 317 -0.76 7.39 -10.64
C HIS A 317 -1.15 6.70 -9.34
N PHE A 318 -2.44 6.56 -9.11
CA PHE A 318 -2.96 5.75 -8.00
C PHE A 318 -4.07 4.82 -8.47
N LEU A 319 -4.22 3.72 -7.73
CA LEU A 319 -5.42 2.90 -7.76
C LEU A 319 -6.32 3.30 -6.59
N ALA A 320 -7.48 3.86 -6.88
CA ALA A 320 -8.50 4.15 -5.88
C ALA A 320 -9.50 2.99 -5.78
N PHE A 321 -9.69 2.48 -4.57
CA PHE A 321 -10.73 1.52 -4.24
C PHE A 321 -11.80 2.23 -3.42
N THR A 322 -12.95 2.48 -4.04
CA THR A 322 -14.03 3.30 -3.49
C THR A 322 -15.05 2.56 -2.61
N PRO A 323 -15.20 1.21 -2.68
CA PRO A 323 -16.11 0.49 -1.79
C PRO A 323 -15.73 0.64 -0.32
N ARG A 324 -16.73 0.99 0.50
CA ARG A 324 -16.59 1.13 1.95
C ARG A 324 -16.51 -0.23 2.65
N ASP A 325 -17.42 -1.13 2.30
CA ASP A 325 -17.65 -2.38 3.04
C ASP A 325 -16.98 -3.61 2.41
N ASN A 326 -16.37 -3.45 1.24
CA ASN A 326 -15.60 -4.50 0.58
C ASN A 326 -14.09 -4.32 0.81
N GLN A 327 -13.33 -5.38 0.53
CA GLN A 327 -11.87 -5.38 0.54
C GLN A 327 -11.35 -5.74 -0.85
N PRO A 328 -10.17 -5.24 -1.24
CA PRO A 328 -9.43 -5.81 -2.37
C PRO A 328 -9.14 -7.29 -2.10
N ASN A 329 -9.33 -8.11 -3.12
CA ASN A 329 -9.10 -9.54 -3.09
C ASN A 329 -7.74 -9.88 -3.74
N TYR A 330 -6.72 -10.00 -2.92
CA TYR A 330 -5.41 -10.53 -3.34
C TYR A 330 -5.48 -12.06 -3.36
N VAL A 331 -5.95 -12.60 -4.48
CA VAL A 331 -6.21 -14.04 -4.67
C VAL A 331 -4.96 -14.86 -4.38
N HIS A 332 -3.79 -14.37 -4.83
CA HIS A 332 -2.50 -14.90 -4.42
C HIS A 332 -1.97 -14.09 -3.22
N PRO A 333 -1.46 -14.72 -2.16
CA PRO A 333 -0.97 -14.03 -0.95
C PRO A 333 0.27 -13.15 -1.17
N LYS A 334 0.91 -13.26 -2.34
CA LYS A 334 2.06 -12.43 -2.77
C LYS A 334 1.71 -11.44 -3.88
N SER A 335 0.44 -11.34 -4.27
CA SER A 335 0.00 -10.29 -5.18
C SER A 335 -0.02 -8.95 -4.47
N GLU A 336 0.36 -7.88 -5.17
CA GLU A 336 0.44 -6.55 -4.59
C GLU A 336 0.09 -5.45 -5.60
N VAL A 337 -0.46 -4.34 -5.10
CA VAL A 337 -0.41 -3.05 -5.78
C VAL A 337 0.87 -2.34 -5.32
N VAL A 338 1.83 -2.23 -6.23
CA VAL A 338 3.13 -1.58 -5.99
C VAL A 338 3.02 -0.09 -6.30
N GLY A 339 3.24 0.74 -5.28
CA GLY A 339 3.07 2.19 -5.30
C GLY A 339 1.77 2.66 -4.64
N SER A 340 1.10 3.68 -5.16
CA SER A 340 -0.01 4.38 -4.50
C SER A 340 -1.36 3.65 -4.59
N PHE A 341 -1.86 3.18 -3.45
CA PHE A 341 -3.22 2.65 -3.27
C PHE A 341 -4.04 3.63 -2.42
N LYS A 342 -5.18 4.08 -2.93
CA LYS A 342 -6.05 5.08 -2.30
C LYS A 342 -7.37 4.47 -1.88
N ARG A 343 -7.85 4.82 -0.68
CA ARG A 343 -9.24 4.59 -0.25
C ARG A 343 -9.92 5.94 -0.02
N THR A 344 -11.10 6.10 -0.61
CA THR A 344 -11.93 7.32 -0.51
C THR A 344 -13.17 7.15 0.37
N SER A 345 -13.42 5.92 0.81
CA SER A 345 -14.52 5.58 1.71
C SER A 345 -13.95 4.80 2.89
N LEU A 346 -13.68 5.51 3.98
CA LEU A 346 -13.03 4.96 5.17
C LEU A 346 -14.05 4.49 6.21
N ARG A 347 -13.60 3.58 7.09
CA ARG A 347 -14.34 3.06 8.23
C ARG A 347 -13.66 3.46 9.52
N ALA A 348 -14.48 3.71 10.54
CA ALA A 348 -14.05 4.15 11.86
C ALA A 348 -14.77 3.37 12.97
N ASP A 349 -14.74 2.05 12.83
CA ASP A 349 -15.49 1.06 13.61
C ASP A 349 -14.65 -0.18 13.99
N ASN A 350 -13.32 -0.03 14.12
CA ASN A 350 -12.34 -1.11 14.33
C ASN A 350 -12.25 -2.13 13.18
N THR A 351 -12.82 -1.85 12.01
CA THR A 351 -12.64 -2.71 10.84
C THR A 351 -11.33 -2.36 10.12
N ALA A 352 -10.43 -3.34 10.01
CA ALA A 352 -9.21 -3.22 9.20
C ALA A 352 -9.56 -3.08 7.71
N MET A 353 -9.03 -2.04 7.06
CA MET A 353 -9.17 -1.78 5.64
C MET A 353 -7.86 -2.10 4.93
N LEU A 354 -7.87 -3.09 4.03
CA LEU A 354 -6.70 -3.48 3.24
C LEU A 354 -6.37 -2.43 2.17
N PHE A 355 -5.08 -2.26 1.93
CA PHE A 355 -4.49 -1.40 0.90
C PHE A 355 -3.70 -2.28 -0.08
N ASN A 356 -2.38 -2.13 -0.16
CA ASN A 356 -1.50 -2.62 -1.22
C ASN A 356 -1.32 -4.14 -1.29
N ASN A 357 -1.53 -4.86 -0.19
CA ASN A 357 -1.36 -6.30 -0.09
C ASN A 357 -2.09 -6.82 1.14
N ILE A 358 -2.05 -8.14 1.36
CA ILE A 358 -2.74 -8.81 2.48
C ILE A 358 -2.24 -8.41 3.89
N ARG A 359 -1.08 -7.74 4.00
CA ARG A 359 -0.48 -7.32 5.28
C ARG A 359 -0.52 -5.81 5.53
N THR A 360 -0.91 -5.03 4.53
CA THR A 360 -0.95 -3.56 4.62
C THR A 360 -2.38 -3.10 4.82
N TYR A 361 -2.69 -2.62 6.02
CA TYR A 361 -4.03 -2.17 6.36
C TYR A 361 -4.02 -0.98 7.32
N VAL A 362 -5.14 -0.26 7.34
CA VAL A 362 -5.41 0.78 8.32
C VAL A 362 -6.71 0.47 9.04
N GLU A 363 -6.73 0.70 10.34
CA GLU A 363 -7.90 0.55 11.19
C GLU A 363 -8.05 1.81 12.06
N PHE A 364 -9.24 2.40 12.04
CA PHE A 364 -9.63 3.48 12.93
C PHE A 364 -10.60 2.93 13.98
N ALA A 365 -10.31 3.19 15.25
CA ALA A 365 -11.14 2.68 16.34
C ALA A 365 -12.49 3.42 16.46
N SER A 366 -12.49 4.73 16.17
CA SER A 366 -13.68 5.58 16.25
C SER A 366 -13.60 6.75 15.25
N ALA A 367 -14.73 7.41 14.99
CA ALA A 367 -14.76 8.62 14.17
C ALA A 367 -13.89 9.76 14.77
N THR A 368 -13.78 9.83 16.10
CA THR A 368 -12.90 10.77 16.79
C THR A 368 -11.44 10.51 16.48
N ASP A 369 -11.03 9.24 16.46
CA ASP A 369 -9.66 8.84 16.10
C ASP A 369 -9.34 9.11 14.63
N MET A 370 -10.32 8.93 13.74
CA MET A 370 -10.18 9.28 12.32
C MET A 370 -10.06 10.78 12.07
N GLY A 371 -10.61 11.61 12.95
CA GLY A 371 -10.56 13.06 12.84
C GLY A 371 -11.22 13.56 11.55
N ALA A 372 -10.58 14.51 10.88
CA ALA A 372 -11.09 15.10 9.63
C ALA A 372 -10.79 14.27 8.37
N VAL A 373 -10.16 13.11 8.50
CA VAL A 373 -9.74 12.30 7.35
C VAL A 373 -10.94 11.73 6.60
N SER A 374 -11.01 12.01 5.30
CA SER A 374 -12.00 11.41 4.40
C SER A 374 -11.38 10.44 3.41
N GLU A 375 -10.09 10.63 3.08
CA GLU A 375 -9.36 9.75 2.19
C GLU A 375 -7.94 9.49 2.70
N MET A 376 -7.42 8.31 2.39
CA MET A 376 -6.07 7.91 2.77
C MET A 376 -5.43 7.17 1.60
N THR A 377 -4.14 7.43 1.39
CA THR A 377 -3.32 6.74 0.39
C THR A 377 -2.13 6.10 1.09
N ILE A 378 -1.85 4.84 0.76
CA ILE A 378 -0.60 4.19 1.13
C ILE A 378 0.17 3.91 -0.15
N ASP A 379 1.34 4.49 -0.24
CA ASP A 379 2.34 4.14 -1.23
C ASP A 379 3.28 3.09 -0.62
N SER A 380 3.16 1.84 -1.06
CA SER A 380 3.98 0.71 -0.61
C SER A 380 4.72 0.11 -1.79
N ARG A 381 6.06 0.10 -1.73
CA ARG A 381 6.91 -0.47 -2.79
C ARG A 381 7.77 -1.60 -2.23
N ASN A 382 7.59 -2.79 -2.77
CA ASN A 382 8.41 -3.97 -2.47
C ASN A 382 9.82 -3.82 -3.07
N MET A 383 10.79 -4.53 -2.51
CA MET A 383 12.19 -4.54 -2.99
C MET A 383 12.81 -3.13 -3.16
N THR A 384 12.29 -2.15 -2.41
CA THR A 384 12.65 -0.73 -2.54
C THR A 384 12.99 -0.18 -1.18
N PHE A 385 14.20 0.33 -1.00
CA PHE A 385 14.56 1.01 0.24
C PHE A 385 13.77 2.32 0.40
N PRO A 386 13.42 2.72 1.64
CA PRO A 386 12.98 4.07 1.93
C PRO A 386 13.97 5.10 1.36
N SER A 387 13.46 6.17 0.75
CA SER A 387 14.30 7.18 0.10
C SER A 387 14.91 8.21 1.06
N GLN A 388 14.50 8.20 2.32
CA GLN A 388 15.03 9.09 3.36
C GLN A 388 16.44 8.63 3.80
N PRO A 389 17.27 9.53 4.37
CA PRO A 389 18.58 9.18 4.92
C PRO A 389 18.54 7.95 5.84
N ASP A 390 19.59 7.11 5.79
CA ASP A 390 19.68 5.82 6.48
C ASP A 390 18.58 4.80 6.10
N GLY A 391 17.84 5.03 5.01
CA GLY A 391 16.82 4.12 4.48
C GLY A 391 17.40 2.79 3.98
N ASP A 392 18.64 2.79 3.50
CA ASP A 392 19.40 1.61 3.07
C ASP A 392 19.72 0.63 4.22
N LYS A 393 19.63 1.09 5.47
CA LYS A 393 19.78 0.28 6.69
C LYS A 393 18.44 -0.33 7.16
N LYS A 394 17.35 -0.07 6.46
CA LYS A 394 15.99 -0.56 6.78
C LYS A 394 15.68 -1.82 5.97
N ALA A 395 14.51 -2.42 6.19
CA ALA A 395 13.97 -3.40 5.25
C ALA A 395 13.78 -2.73 3.87
N LYS A 396 13.91 -3.50 2.79
CA LYS A 396 13.66 -3.09 1.39
C LYS A 396 12.16 -2.95 1.10
N ARG A 397 11.47 -2.21 1.95
CA ARG A 397 10.04 -1.92 1.86
C ARG A 397 9.83 -0.44 2.18
N SER A 398 9.56 0.35 1.15
CA SER A 398 9.23 1.77 1.30
C SER A 398 7.73 1.91 1.57
N ILE A 399 7.36 2.64 2.62
CA ILE A 399 5.97 2.89 3.00
C ILE A 399 5.79 4.40 3.20
N HIS A 400 4.85 5.01 2.49
CA HIS A 400 4.46 6.41 2.68
C HIS A 400 2.95 6.50 2.82
N VAL A 401 2.49 6.99 3.96
CA VAL A 401 1.08 7.18 4.25
C VAL A 401 0.76 8.67 4.09
N THR A 402 -0.27 8.99 3.32
CA THR A 402 -0.83 10.34 3.22
C THR A 402 -2.34 10.29 3.47
N ALA A 403 -2.88 11.35 4.02
CA ALA A 403 -4.30 11.50 4.29
C ALA A 403 -4.77 12.89 3.89
N ALA A 404 -6.04 13.02 3.52
CA ALA A 404 -6.66 14.30 3.23
C ALA A 404 -8.08 14.39 3.78
N SER A 405 -8.51 15.62 4.04
CA SER A 405 -9.88 15.96 4.42
C SER A 405 -10.82 15.94 3.21
N ALA A 406 -12.13 16.10 3.45
CA ALA A 406 -13.13 16.16 2.38
C ALA A 406 -12.94 17.38 1.45
N SER A 407 -12.25 18.43 1.91
CA SER A 407 -11.86 19.59 1.09
C SER A 407 -10.56 19.36 0.32
N GLY A 408 -9.88 18.23 0.50
CA GLY A 408 -8.59 17.91 -0.13
C GLY A 408 -7.37 18.46 0.62
N GLU A 409 -7.54 19.00 1.83
CA GLU A 409 -6.42 19.47 2.64
C GLU A 409 -5.63 18.30 3.22
N SER A 410 -4.29 18.39 3.18
CA SER A 410 -3.42 17.33 3.70
C SER A 410 -3.48 17.26 5.23
N ILE A 411 -3.69 16.06 5.76
CA ILE A 411 -3.71 15.77 7.19
C ILE A 411 -2.44 15.00 7.57
N THR A 412 -1.62 15.62 8.42
CA THR A 412 -0.33 15.06 8.86
C THR A 412 -0.28 14.69 10.33
N ASP A 413 -1.20 15.23 11.14
CA ASP A 413 -1.36 14.99 12.58
C ASP A 413 -2.86 14.96 12.95
N ASN A 414 -3.17 15.02 14.25
CA ASN A 414 -4.55 15.01 14.78
C ASN A 414 -5.40 13.83 14.26
N ILE A 415 -4.73 12.70 14.08
CA ILE A 415 -5.25 11.43 13.62
C ILE A 415 -4.78 10.35 14.61
N SER A 416 -5.50 9.25 14.73
CA SER A 416 -5.09 8.08 15.51
C SER A 416 -5.56 6.83 14.77
N TYR A 417 -4.62 5.97 14.37
CA TYR A 417 -4.95 4.77 13.62
C TYR A 417 -4.00 3.63 13.95
N ARG A 418 -4.45 2.40 13.76
CA ARG A 418 -3.57 1.24 13.69
C ARG A 418 -3.09 1.08 12.25
N LEU A 419 -1.78 0.93 12.07
CA LEU A 419 -1.16 0.63 10.80
C LEU A 419 -0.62 -0.80 10.83
N GLY A 420 -1.21 -1.68 10.02
CA GLY A 420 -0.67 -2.99 9.72
C GLY A 420 0.32 -2.92 8.55
N TYR A 421 1.43 -3.64 8.67
CA TYR A 421 2.48 -3.66 7.66
C TYR A 421 3.14 -5.05 7.56
N GLY A 422 3.72 -5.34 6.39
CA GLY A 422 4.51 -6.54 6.17
C GLY A 422 5.51 -6.39 5.04
N TRP A 423 6.46 -7.31 4.98
CA TRP A 423 7.47 -7.45 3.92
C TRP A 423 7.82 -8.93 3.74
N CYS A 424 8.30 -9.29 2.56
CA CYS A 424 8.72 -10.66 2.28
C CYS A 424 10.08 -10.93 2.94
N ASN A 425 10.15 -11.97 3.76
CA ASN A 425 11.37 -12.46 4.38
C ASN A 425 11.72 -13.81 3.75
N TYR A 426 12.63 -13.81 2.78
CA TYR A 426 13.00 -15.01 2.02
C TYR A 426 14.51 -15.24 2.06
N PRO A 427 15.08 -15.71 3.19
CA PRO A 427 16.54 -15.79 3.36
C PRO A 427 17.26 -16.61 2.27
N THR A 428 16.57 -17.54 1.62
CA THR A 428 17.09 -18.41 0.57
C THR A 428 17.02 -17.82 -0.85
N ASP A 429 16.27 -16.74 -1.06
CA ASP A 429 16.12 -16.08 -2.37
C ASP A 429 16.27 -14.55 -2.23
N PRO A 430 17.47 -14.00 -2.50
CA PRO A 430 17.73 -12.56 -2.41
C PRO A 430 16.85 -11.70 -3.33
N THR A 431 16.30 -12.26 -4.40
CA THR A 431 15.44 -11.51 -5.36
C THR A 431 14.04 -11.26 -4.80
N LEU A 432 13.66 -12.00 -3.77
CA LEU A 432 12.38 -11.89 -3.06
C LEU A 432 12.56 -11.41 -1.61
N ASN A 433 13.80 -11.36 -1.10
CA ASN A 433 14.07 -11.04 0.29
C ASN A 433 14.17 -9.54 0.55
N GLU A 434 13.25 -9.03 1.36
CA GLU A 434 13.19 -7.63 1.74
C GLU A 434 13.79 -7.35 3.12
N SER A 435 14.11 -8.38 3.91
CA SER A 435 14.57 -8.21 5.28
C SER A 435 15.91 -7.49 5.42
N ASN A 436 16.71 -7.38 4.35
CA ASN A 436 18.01 -6.70 4.36
C ASN A 436 18.96 -7.19 5.48
N GLY A 437 18.92 -8.49 5.78
CA GLY A 437 19.71 -9.10 6.86
C GLY A 437 19.25 -8.75 8.28
N LEU A 438 18.15 -8.01 8.44
CA LEU A 438 17.58 -7.68 9.75
C LEU A 438 16.96 -8.92 10.41
N ASP A 439 17.17 -9.05 11.71
CA ASP A 439 16.48 -10.04 12.54
C ASP A 439 15.02 -9.60 12.74
N ILE A 440 14.10 -10.31 12.07
CA ILE A 440 12.68 -9.98 12.07
C ILE A 440 12.06 -9.98 13.48
N THR A 441 12.66 -10.68 14.44
CA THR A 441 12.18 -10.75 15.82
C THR A 441 12.63 -9.57 16.68
N LYS A 442 13.36 -8.62 16.09
CA LYS A 442 13.91 -7.46 16.80
C LYS A 442 13.52 -6.13 16.17
N VAL A 443 12.93 -6.12 14.99
CA VAL A 443 12.58 -4.87 14.28
C VAL A 443 11.30 -4.22 14.80
N ASN A 444 11.17 -2.92 14.60
CA ASN A 444 9.96 -2.15 14.83
C ASN A 444 9.65 -1.22 13.65
N LEU A 445 8.43 -0.68 13.65
CA LEU A 445 8.03 0.38 12.75
C LEU A 445 8.65 1.70 13.21
N GLN A 446 9.20 2.44 12.24
CA GLN A 446 9.82 3.74 12.43
C GLN A 446 9.19 4.75 11.50
N ARG A 447 9.15 6.01 11.92
CA ARG A 447 8.64 7.14 11.14
C ARG A 447 9.75 8.17 10.93
N TRP A 448 9.81 8.74 9.74
CA TRP A 448 10.70 9.87 9.46
C TRP A 448 10.09 11.17 10.01
N ASN A 449 10.82 11.88 10.88
CA ASN A 449 10.36 13.12 11.51
C ASN A 449 10.82 14.40 10.78
N THR A 450 11.37 14.27 9.56
CA THR A 450 12.10 15.29 8.75
C THR A 450 13.61 15.40 9.01
N ARG A 451 14.10 14.95 10.16
CA ARG A 451 15.52 15.02 10.55
C ARG A 451 16.15 13.63 10.72
N ALA A 452 15.41 12.69 11.31
CA ALA A 452 15.85 11.35 11.63
C ALA A 452 14.66 10.36 11.65
N TRP A 453 14.97 9.07 11.73
CA TRP A 453 14.00 8.03 12.02
C TRP A 453 13.70 7.99 13.52
N GLU A 454 12.43 7.86 13.89
CA GLU A 454 11.96 7.67 15.25
C GLU A 454 11.17 6.37 15.37
N ASN A 455 11.25 5.70 16.52
CA ASN A 455 10.42 4.52 16.78
C ASN A 455 8.96 4.92 16.93
N VAL A 456 8.04 4.22 16.26
CA VAL A 456 6.60 4.40 16.48
C VAL A 456 6.23 3.73 17.80
N LYS A 457 5.77 4.53 18.79
CA LYS A 457 5.52 4.08 20.18
C LYS A 457 4.62 2.85 20.30
N GLY A 458 3.58 2.73 19.47
CA GLY A 458 2.67 1.58 19.49
C GLY A 458 3.09 0.40 18.62
N SER A 459 4.30 0.42 18.03
CA SER A 459 4.79 -0.68 17.21
C SER A 459 4.93 -1.96 18.01
N LYS A 460 4.41 -3.07 17.49
CA LYS A 460 4.65 -4.41 18.00
C LYS A 460 5.82 -5.05 17.27
N ILE A 461 6.59 -5.87 17.98
CA ILE A 461 7.69 -6.65 17.39
C ILE A 461 7.07 -7.84 16.63
N PRO A 462 7.49 -8.14 15.39
CA PRO A 462 7.05 -9.33 14.68
C PRO A 462 7.43 -10.60 15.42
N ALA A 463 6.49 -11.53 15.58
CA ALA A 463 6.77 -12.81 16.24
C ALA A 463 7.42 -13.84 15.30
N GLN A 464 6.90 -13.96 14.06
CA GLN A 464 7.33 -14.94 13.06
C GLN A 464 6.86 -14.53 11.66
N THR A 465 7.30 -15.27 10.65
CA THR A 465 6.71 -15.19 9.31
C THR A 465 5.44 -16.03 9.19
N ASP A 466 4.55 -15.68 8.26
CA ASP A 466 3.46 -16.57 7.85
C ASP A 466 3.92 -17.70 6.91
N ALA A 467 3.00 -18.58 6.52
CA ALA A 467 3.24 -19.68 5.58
C ALA A 467 3.72 -19.24 4.19
N ASN A 468 3.53 -17.96 3.83
CA ASN A 468 3.94 -17.37 2.56
C ASN A 468 5.24 -16.57 2.68
N ASN A 469 5.92 -16.66 3.83
CA ASN A 469 7.15 -15.93 4.15
C ASN A 469 6.96 -14.41 4.23
N TRP A 470 5.78 -13.92 4.60
CA TRP A 470 5.61 -12.55 5.05
C TRP A 470 6.06 -12.43 6.50
N ALA A 471 7.04 -11.58 6.77
CA ALA A 471 7.19 -10.99 8.09
C ALA A 471 6.20 -9.84 8.20
N TYR A 472 5.47 -9.75 9.30
CA TYR A 472 4.41 -8.77 9.46
C TYR A 472 4.22 -8.39 10.93
N SER A 473 3.71 -7.19 11.14
CA SER A 473 3.32 -6.69 12.46
C SER A 473 2.36 -5.51 12.27
N TYR A 474 2.06 -4.82 13.36
CA TYR A 474 1.26 -3.60 13.35
C TYR A 474 1.78 -2.61 14.39
N ALA A 475 1.38 -1.35 14.23
CA ALA A 475 1.56 -0.31 15.23
C ALA A 475 0.21 0.25 15.64
N ASP A 476 -0.09 0.23 16.94
CA ASP A 476 -1.27 0.88 17.51
C ASP A 476 -1.05 2.39 17.65
N THR A 477 -2.14 3.17 17.66
CA THR A 477 -2.13 4.59 18.04
C THR A 477 -1.08 5.41 17.27
N VAL A 478 -0.96 5.18 15.96
CA VAL A 478 -0.14 6.00 15.08
C VAL A 478 -0.81 7.36 14.94
N ARG A 479 -0.11 8.43 15.36
CA ARG A 479 -0.70 9.77 15.49
C ARG A 479 -0.43 10.73 14.33
N LYS A 480 0.42 10.31 13.39
CA LYS A 480 0.87 11.14 12.28
C LYS A 480 0.98 10.32 11.00
N THR A 481 0.79 10.96 9.85
CA THR A 481 1.10 10.36 8.54
C THR A 481 2.56 10.69 8.15
N GLY A 482 3.02 10.22 7.00
CA GLY A 482 4.38 10.44 6.51
C GLY A 482 5.10 9.15 6.11
N PHE A 483 6.43 9.23 6.01
CA PHE A 483 7.27 8.09 5.62
C PHE A 483 7.51 7.15 6.79
N PHE A 484 7.33 5.86 6.53
CA PHE A 484 7.55 4.79 7.47
C PHE A 484 8.56 3.77 6.92
N ALA A 485 9.27 3.12 7.84
CA ALA A 485 10.21 2.06 7.53
C ALA A 485 10.21 1.01 8.64
N ILE A 486 10.74 -0.18 8.32
CA ILE A 486 10.98 -1.25 9.29
C ILE A 486 12.48 -1.35 9.54
N GLY A 487 12.90 -1.28 10.80
CA GLY A 487 14.31 -1.30 11.15
C GLY A 487 14.57 -1.75 12.59
N LEU A 488 15.85 -1.92 12.94
CA LEU A 488 16.24 -2.18 14.33
C LEU A 488 15.88 -0.97 15.21
N PRO A 489 15.32 -1.19 16.42
CA PRO A 489 14.88 -0.14 17.32
C PRO A 489 16.00 0.85 17.62
N ILE A 490 15.75 2.12 17.30
CA ILE A 490 16.70 3.20 17.55
C ILE A 490 16.75 3.43 19.07
N PRO A 491 17.93 3.43 19.72
CA PRO A 491 18.01 3.69 21.15
C PRO A 491 17.48 5.07 21.48
N SER A 492 16.44 5.16 22.31
CA SER A 492 15.98 6.42 22.88
C SER A 492 16.74 6.69 24.17
N LEU A 493 17.36 7.87 24.30
CA LEU A 493 18.01 8.32 25.53
C LEU A 493 16.97 9.04 26.43
N PHE A 494 17.21 9.07 27.74
CA PHE A 494 16.53 9.98 28.66
C PHE A 494 17.50 11.08 29.04
N ALA A 495 17.14 12.35 28.81
CA ALA A 495 17.94 13.48 29.22
C ALA A 495 17.44 14.02 30.56
N LEU A 496 18.33 14.51 31.42
CA LEU A 496 17.99 15.24 32.64
C LEU A 496 18.74 16.57 32.69
N GLN A 497 17.99 17.68 32.65
CA GLN A 497 18.54 19.00 32.93
C GLN A 497 18.35 19.31 34.41
N ALA A 498 19.43 19.31 35.18
CA ALA A 498 19.42 19.62 36.61
C ALA A 498 20.48 20.67 36.96
N LYS A 499 20.16 21.53 37.93
CA LYS A 499 21.07 22.51 38.52
C LYS A 499 21.14 22.33 40.02
N VAL A 500 22.34 22.39 40.58
CA VAL A 500 22.60 22.32 42.03
C VAL A 500 23.86 23.11 42.36
N LEU A 501 23.92 23.73 43.54
CA LEU A 501 25.12 24.39 44.05
C LEU A 501 25.62 23.66 45.27
N MET A 502 26.91 23.83 45.59
CA MET A 502 27.55 23.22 46.76
C MET A 502 28.19 24.31 47.63
N GLU A 503 27.89 24.29 48.94
CA GLU A 503 28.42 25.26 49.91
C GLU A 503 29.95 25.31 49.93
N GLY A 504 30.60 24.18 49.68
CA GLY A 504 32.05 24.03 49.60
C GLY A 504 32.71 25.02 48.63
N PRO A 505 32.57 24.80 47.32
CA PRO A 505 33.22 25.61 46.29
C PRO A 505 32.54 26.96 46.03
N TYR A 506 31.35 27.23 46.57
CA TYR A 506 30.62 28.47 46.25
C TYR A 506 31.35 29.73 46.79
N ARG A 507 31.68 30.66 45.89
CA ARG A 507 32.31 31.96 46.17
C ARG A 507 31.80 33.02 45.18
N TYR A 508 31.27 34.14 45.68
CA TYR A 508 30.94 35.33 44.89
C TYR A 508 30.07 35.07 43.65
N GLY A 509 28.96 34.32 43.79
CA GLY A 509 28.00 34.10 42.69
C GLY A 509 28.23 32.84 41.85
N SER A 510 29.35 32.12 41.99
CA SER A 510 29.63 30.86 41.28
C SER A 510 30.40 29.86 42.15
N MET A 511 30.55 28.63 41.69
CA MET A 511 31.44 27.65 42.34
C MET A 511 32.85 27.72 41.76
N THR A 512 33.87 27.61 42.60
CA THR A 512 35.28 27.57 42.17
C THR A 512 35.66 26.24 41.55
N THR A 513 36.63 26.28 40.65
CA THR A 513 37.18 25.12 39.94
C THR A 513 38.62 24.84 40.37
N ASP A 514 38.95 25.12 41.63
CA ASP A 514 40.32 25.01 42.19
C ASP A 514 40.89 23.58 42.00
N LEU A 515 40.07 22.53 42.19
CA LEU A 515 40.46 21.15 41.91
C LEU A 515 40.88 20.92 40.45
N LEU A 516 40.18 21.53 39.50
CA LEU A 516 40.54 21.46 38.08
C LEU A 516 41.82 22.25 37.81
N ALA A 517 41.95 23.46 38.36
CA ALA A 517 43.14 24.31 38.22
C ALA A 517 44.40 23.63 38.78
N HIS A 518 44.26 22.84 39.85
CA HIS A 518 45.35 22.03 40.43
C HIS A 518 45.52 20.64 39.80
N ASN A 519 44.74 20.29 38.76
CA ASN A 519 44.74 18.97 38.11
C ASN A 519 44.49 17.79 39.07
N LEU A 520 43.67 18.00 40.11
CA LEU A 520 43.39 17.00 41.13
C LEU A 520 42.17 16.13 40.81
N ILE A 521 41.27 16.55 39.91
CA ILE A 521 40.09 15.77 39.54
C ILE A 521 40.50 14.55 38.71
N PRO A 522 40.23 13.31 39.17
CA PRO A 522 40.58 12.10 38.42
C PRO A 522 39.80 11.97 37.11
N THR A 523 40.45 11.53 36.03
CA THR A 523 39.82 11.30 34.71
C THR A 523 38.84 10.11 34.67
N THR A 524 38.81 9.32 35.74
CA THR A 524 37.81 8.29 36.02
C THR A 524 37.29 8.54 37.43
N PRO A 525 35.97 8.57 37.67
CA PRO A 525 35.46 8.88 39.00
C PRO A 525 36.03 7.88 40.03
N ALA A 526 36.45 8.38 41.19
CA ALA A 526 37.13 7.57 42.20
C ALA A 526 36.23 6.46 42.75
N ASN A 527 36.81 5.32 43.15
CA ASN A 527 36.06 4.22 43.77
C ASN A 527 35.75 4.50 45.25
N ILE A 528 34.97 5.54 45.49
CA ILE A 528 34.53 6.04 46.80
C ILE A 528 33.02 6.27 46.76
N TYR A 529 32.37 6.27 47.92
CA TYR A 529 30.97 6.69 47.99
C TYR A 529 30.86 8.20 47.70
N PRO A 530 29.86 8.68 46.92
CA PRO A 530 28.77 7.95 46.27
C PRO A 530 29.08 7.49 44.82
N TYR A 531 30.26 7.78 44.29
CA TYR A 531 30.64 7.45 42.90
C TYR A 531 30.60 5.94 42.61
N ASN A 532 30.79 5.12 43.64
CA ASN A 532 30.67 3.66 43.54
C ASN A 532 29.23 3.12 43.43
N LEU A 533 28.21 3.97 43.54
CA LEU A 533 26.82 3.61 43.26
C LEU A 533 26.57 3.40 41.76
N ASP A 534 27.32 4.08 40.89
CA ASP A 534 27.25 3.89 39.44
C ASP A 534 28.12 2.70 39.02
N ALA A 535 27.47 1.59 38.67
CA ALA A 535 28.13 0.38 38.19
C ALA A 535 28.97 0.58 36.91
N THR A 536 28.74 1.68 36.17
CA THR A 536 29.48 2.01 34.94
C THR A 536 30.69 2.93 35.17
N ARG A 537 30.96 3.32 36.43
CA ARG A 537 32.10 4.17 36.83
C ARG A 537 33.43 3.67 36.29
N ASP A 538 33.74 2.39 36.43
CA ASP A 538 35.05 1.84 36.03
C ASP A 538 35.32 1.92 34.54
N THR A 539 34.26 1.99 33.74
CA THR A 539 34.33 2.17 32.29
C THR A 539 34.17 3.63 31.86
N THR A 540 33.96 4.53 32.82
CA THR A 540 33.79 5.98 32.60
C THR A 540 35.16 6.64 32.69
N GLN A 541 35.79 6.85 31.53
CA GLN A 541 37.08 7.52 31.41
C GLN A 541 36.98 8.67 30.41
N VAL A 542 37.41 9.86 30.82
CA VAL A 542 37.55 11.03 29.94
C VAL A 542 39.02 11.26 29.59
N ALA A 543 39.29 11.79 28.39
CA ALA A 543 40.66 12.11 27.98
C ALA A 543 41.27 13.26 28.80
N SER A 544 40.42 14.21 29.21
CA SER A 544 40.74 15.33 30.08
C SER A 544 39.47 15.83 30.75
N ILE A 545 39.58 16.41 31.94
CA ILE A 545 38.44 17.04 32.60
C ILE A 545 38.06 18.33 31.86
N PRO A 546 36.79 18.52 31.43
CA PRO A 546 36.38 19.72 30.72
C PRO A 546 36.55 21.01 31.54
N GLU A 547 36.72 22.14 30.85
CA GLU A 547 36.78 23.47 31.48
C GLU A 547 35.54 23.74 32.35
N GLY A 548 35.68 24.48 33.44
CA GLY A 548 34.55 24.90 34.28
C GLY A 548 33.91 23.77 35.09
N VAL A 549 34.51 22.58 35.12
CA VAL A 549 34.09 21.46 35.99
C VAL A 549 34.60 21.70 37.40
N VAL A 550 33.70 21.54 38.36
CA VAL A 550 33.96 21.65 39.79
C VAL A 550 34.33 20.28 40.35
N ASP A 551 33.50 19.27 40.12
CA ASP A 551 33.74 17.87 40.52
C ASP A 551 32.79 16.89 39.81
N TRP A 552 32.98 15.59 40.07
CA TRP A 552 32.05 14.51 39.76
C TRP A 552 30.81 14.54 40.66
N VAL A 553 29.65 14.21 40.10
CA VAL A 553 28.38 14.02 40.85
C VAL A 553 27.68 12.75 40.39
N VAL A 554 26.96 12.09 41.29
CA VAL A 554 26.08 10.97 40.95
C VAL A 554 24.64 11.41 41.01
N VAL A 555 23.95 11.21 39.90
CA VAL A 555 22.50 11.37 39.83
C VAL A 555 21.84 10.01 39.99
N GLU A 556 20.92 9.93 40.93
CA GLU A 556 20.07 8.77 41.16
C GLU A 556 18.62 9.07 40.76
N LEU A 557 17.99 8.12 40.08
CA LEU A 557 16.56 8.12 39.78
C LEU A 557 15.85 7.00 40.55
N ARG A 558 14.71 7.32 41.18
CA ARG A 558 13.86 6.35 41.92
C ARG A 558 12.37 6.62 41.69
N LYS A 559 11.53 5.58 41.61
CA LYS A 559 10.08 5.72 41.32
C LYS A 559 9.26 6.25 42.51
N THR A 560 9.71 5.97 43.74
CA THR A 560 9.12 6.48 44.99
C THR A 560 10.24 6.95 45.92
N PRO A 561 9.96 7.80 46.93
CA PRO A 561 11.00 8.33 47.81
C PRO A 561 11.86 7.28 48.52
N SER A 562 11.29 6.10 48.81
CA SER A 562 11.95 4.98 49.48
C SER A 562 12.13 3.75 48.57
N SER A 563 12.10 3.91 47.25
CA SER A 563 12.23 2.77 46.33
C SER A 563 13.61 2.10 46.44
N SER A 564 13.63 0.77 46.36
CA SER A 564 14.85 -0.02 46.21
C SER A 564 15.32 -0.11 44.76
N ASP A 565 14.45 0.19 43.79
CA ASP A 565 14.78 0.26 42.36
C ASP A 565 15.37 1.64 42.05
N ARG A 566 16.69 1.69 41.89
CA ARG A 566 17.49 2.90 41.77
C ARG A 566 18.38 2.83 40.54
N PHE A 567 18.39 3.90 39.76
CA PHE A 567 19.25 4.02 38.59
C PHE A 567 20.27 5.13 38.82
N TYR A 568 21.54 4.80 38.66
CA TYR A 568 22.64 5.72 38.91
C TYR A 568 23.32 6.14 37.61
N ARG A 569 23.71 7.41 37.53
CA ARG A 569 24.51 7.94 36.44
C ARG A 569 25.46 9.02 36.95
N THR A 570 26.74 8.85 36.67
CA THR A 570 27.78 9.82 36.99
C THR A 570 27.88 10.88 35.90
N GLY A 571 28.02 12.14 36.30
CA GLY A 571 28.21 13.29 35.42
C GLY A 571 29.13 14.33 36.04
N PHE A 572 29.29 15.46 35.35
CA PHE A 572 30.08 16.58 35.85
C PHE A 572 29.19 17.68 36.41
N LEU A 573 29.60 18.25 37.55
CA LEU A 573 29.05 19.50 38.06
C LEU A 573 29.88 20.68 37.55
N LYS A 574 29.23 21.65 36.92
CA LYS A 574 29.85 22.88 36.42
C LYS A 574 29.85 24.00 37.46
N GLU A 575 30.72 24.99 37.30
CA GLU A 575 30.79 26.20 38.15
C GLU A 575 29.46 26.98 38.23
N SER A 576 28.64 26.87 37.19
CA SER A 576 27.29 27.45 37.12
C SER A 576 26.24 26.68 37.92
N GLY A 577 26.58 25.50 38.42
CA GLY A 577 25.69 24.54 39.06
C GLY A 577 25.02 23.55 38.12
N ASN A 578 25.21 23.67 36.80
CA ASN A 578 24.61 22.72 35.84
C ASN A 578 25.27 21.34 35.94
N ILE A 579 24.46 20.29 35.91
CA ILE A 579 24.92 18.90 35.80
C ILE A 579 24.91 18.49 34.33
N VAL A 580 26.06 18.09 33.81
CA VAL A 580 26.29 17.78 32.40
C VAL A 580 26.88 16.38 32.20
N GLY A 581 26.79 15.88 30.98
CA GLY A 581 27.45 14.66 30.53
C GLY A 581 28.97 14.80 30.44
N LEU A 582 29.63 13.72 30.00
CA LEU A 582 31.09 13.57 30.03
C LEU A 582 31.83 14.46 29.01
N ASP A 583 31.12 15.08 28.08
CA ASP A 583 31.68 16.07 27.14
C ASP A 583 31.74 17.48 27.75
N GLY A 584 31.21 17.68 28.96
CA GLY A 584 31.19 18.96 29.67
C GLY A 584 30.19 19.98 29.13
N GLN A 585 29.35 19.61 28.16
CA GLN A 585 28.42 20.50 27.46
C GLN A 585 27.01 19.92 27.32
N SER A 586 26.89 18.64 26.93
CA SER A 586 25.60 17.98 26.73
C SER A 586 24.89 17.72 28.05
N THR A 587 23.57 17.73 28.01
CA THR A 587 22.73 17.30 29.14
C THR A 587 23.08 15.87 29.56
N LEU A 588 23.06 15.57 30.86
CA LEU A 588 23.29 14.22 31.36
C LEU A 588 22.23 13.26 30.80
N THR A 589 22.65 12.18 30.15
CA THR A 589 21.75 11.17 29.61
C THR A 589 21.88 9.83 30.33
N PHE A 590 20.74 9.18 30.57
CA PHE A 590 20.67 7.83 31.12
C PHE A 590 20.50 6.77 30.03
N PRO A 591 21.04 5.55 30.23
CA PRO A 591 20.87 4.44 29.31
C PRO A 591 19.41 3.94 29.24
N ARG A 592 19.09 3.24 28.15
CA ARG A 592 17.73 2.81 27.73
C ARG A 592 17.00 1.83 28.66
N THR A 593 17.59 1.42 29.79
CA THR A 593 16.94 0.49 30.74
C THR A 593 15.83 1.15 31.57
N LEU A 594 15.65 2.47 31.45
CA LEU A 594 14.61 3.23 32.14
C LEU A 594 13.29 3.20 31.37
N ASP A 595 12.17 3.07 32.10
CA ASP A 595 10.83 3.29 31.54
C ASP A 595 10.49 4.78 31.54
N THR A 596 9.73 5.27 30.57
CA THR A 596 9.08 6.60 30.66
C THR A 596 8.16 6.65 31.88
N GLY A 597 8.26 7.70 32.69
CA GLY A 597 7.46 7.83 33.91
C GLY A 597 7.94 8.94 34.83
N SER A 598 7.27 9.08 35.97
CA SER A 598 7.65 10.06 37.00
C SER A 598 8.69 9.45 37.95
N TYR A 599 9.83 10.11 38.08
CA TYR A 599 10.93 9.71 38.95
C TYR A 599 11.30 10.85 39.89
N TYR A 600 11.62 10.51 41.12
CA TYR A 600 12.35 11.42 41.99
C TYR A 600 13.82 11.39 41.60
N VAL A 601 14.43 12.57 41.60
CA VAL A 601 15.84 12.77 41.24
C VAL A 601 16.60 13.09 42.51
N VAL A 602 17.70 12.38 42.75
CA VAL A 602 18.59 12.60 43.88
C VAL A 602 19.99 12.92 43.39
N ILE A 603 20.58 13.96 43.96
CA ILE A 603 21.96 14.36 43.68
C ILE A 603 22.83 13.95 44.86
N HIS A 604 23.85 13.17 44.58
CA HIS A 604 24.85 12.71 45.54
C HIS A 604 26.22 13.31 45.21
N HIS A 605 26.94 13.68 46.26
CA HIS A 605 28.33 14.15 46.19
C HIS A 605 29.16 13.53 47.32
N ARG A 606 30.48 13.47 47.18
CA ARG A 606 31.40 12.76 48.10
C ARG A 606 31.56 13.36 49.50
N ASN A 607 31.21 14.63 49.66
CA ASN A 607 31.43 15.39 50.91
C ASN A 607 30.31 16.38 51.24
N HIS A 608 29.17 16.29 50.55
CA HIS A 608 27.99 17.13 50.78
C HIS A 608 26.75 16.25 50.97
N LEU A 609 25.85 16.66 51.88
CA LEU A 609 24.59 15.95 52.11
C LEU A 609 23.76 15.90 50.83
N ALA A 610 23.32 14.69 50.45
CA ALA A 610 22.51 14.46 49.27
C ALA A 610 21.18 15.22 49.33
N VAL A 611 20.69 15.67 48.17
CA VAL A 611 19.39 16.37 48.03
C VAL A 611 18.49 15.62 47.06
N MET A 612 17.19 15.60 47.35
CA MET A 612 16.17 14.90 46.56
C MET A 612 15.07 15.86 46.11
N SER A 613 14.52 15.63 44.92
CA SER A 613 13.41 16.42 44.40
C SER A 613 12.19 16.33 45.31
N ALA A 614 11.52 17.46 45.58
CA ALA A 614 10.32 17.50 46.43
C ALA A 614 9.14 16.75 45.80
N ASN A 615 9.05 16.80 44.47
CA ASN A 615 8.04 16.13 43.66
C ASN A 615 8.72 15.28 42.58
N PRO A 616 8.07 14.23 42.06
CA PRO A 616 8.66 13.41 41.01
C PRO A 616 8.60 14.16 39.67
N MET A 617 9.70 14.13 38.92
CA MET A 617 9.83 14.68 37.59
C MET A 617 9.39 13.66 36.55
N TYR A 618 8.58 14.07 35.58
CA TYR A 618 8.22 13.22 34.46
C TYR A 618 9.38 13.14 33.47
N LEU A 619 10.00 11.96 33.35
CA LEU A 619 11.06 11.66 32.38
C LEU A 619 10.48 10.95 31.16
N GLN A 620 10.79 11.48 29.98
CA GLN A 620 10.41 10.91 28.69
C GLN A 620 11.59 10.89 27.71
N THR A 621 11.46 10.10 26.64
CA THR A 621 12.46 10.00 25.58
C THR A 621 12.72 11.35 24.92
N VAL A 622 13.98 11.66 24.60
CA VAL A 622 14.42 13.00 24.15
C VAL A 622 13.82 13.40 22.78
N ASP A 623 12.63 14.01 22.80
CA ASP A 623 12.09 14.82 21.70
C ASP A 623 11.68 16.23 22.17
N ASP A 624 11.65 16.49 23.49
CA ASP A 624 11.25 17.76 24.08
C ASP A 624 12.39 18.38 24.93
N ILE A 625 12.50 19.72 24.89
CA ILE A 625 13.35 20.49 25.82
C ILE A 625 12.76 20.35 27.21
N LEU A 626 13.40 19.58 28.09
CA LEU A 626 13.02 19.54 29.50
C LEU A 626 13.40 20.85 30.16
N SER A 627 12.48 21.43 30.92
CA SER A 627 12.78 22.55 31.82
C SER A 627 13.82 22.11 32.86
N ILE A 628 14.82 22.96 33.11
CA ILE A 628 15.83 22.71 34.13
C ILE A 628 15.19 22.53 35.51
N TYR A 629 15.51 21.43 36.20
CA TYR A 629 15.11 21.24 37.58
C TYR A 629 16.16 21.84 38.50
N ASP A 630 15.79 22.94 39.15
CA ASP A 630 16.71 23.74 39.94
C ASP A 630 16.64 23.37 41.42
N PHE A 631 17.63 22.62 41.89
CA PHE A 631 17.81 22.25 43.29
C PHE A 631 18.34 23.41 44.14
N THR A 632 18.53 24.62 43.61
CA THR A 632 18.83 25.81 44.43
C THR A 632 17.58 26.47 45.00
N GLN A 633 16.39 25.98 44.60
CA GLN A 633 15.10 26.47 45.07
C GLN A 633 14.56 25.56 46.18
N PRO A 634 14.32 26.07 47.40
CA PRO A 634 13.78 25.26 48.50
C PRO A 634 12.49 24.50 48.16
N ALA A 635 11.61 25.08 47.34
CA ALA A 635 10.37 24.43 46.92
C ALA A 635 10.57 23.16 46.07
N ASN A 636 11.75 23.01 45.46
CA ASN A 636 12.10 21.86 44.62
C ASN A 636 12.83 20.77 45.42
N VAL A 637 13.16 20.98 46.69
CA VAL A 637 13.95 20.04 47.51
C VAL A 637 13.10 19.44 48.62
N LEU A 638 13.14 18.12 48.75
CA LEU A 638 12.51 17.40 49.86
C LEU A 638 13.12 17.86 51.19
N GLY A 639 12.29 18.34 52.12
CA GLY A 639 12.73 18.96 53.37
C GLY A 639 12.88 20.48 53.29
N GLY A 640 12.67 21.09 52.11
CA GLY A 640 12.65 22.55 51.96
C GLY A 640 13.97 23.21 52.31
N SER A 641 13.90 24.42 52.88
CA SER A 641 15.08 25.19 53.29
C SER A 641 15.94 24.49 54.35
N ASP A 642 15.35 23.64 55.18
CA ASP A 642 16.05 22.95 56.28
C ASP A 642 17.02 21.88 55.75
N ALA A 643 16.76 21.34 54.56
CA ALA A 643 17.62 20.40 53.85
C ALA A 643 18.82 21.08 53.16
N MET A 644 18.89 22.42 53.18
CA MET A 644 19.79 23.20 52.32
C MET A 644 20.58 24.26 53.11
N LYS A 645 21.69 24.74 52.54
CA LYS A 645 22.46 25.85 53.13
C LYS A 645 22.24 27.13 52.36
N VAL A 646 21.95 28.23 53.06
CA VAL A 646 22.04 29.58 52.49
C VAL A 646 23.51 29.95 52.32
N VAL A 647 23.93 30.20 51.08
CA VAL A 647 25.33 30.53 50.74
C VAL A 647 25.51 31.97 50.31
N ASP A 648 24.44 32.63 49.88
CA ASP A 648 24.47 34.00 49.34
C ASP A 648 23.07 34.61 49.27
N CYS A 649 22.97 35.84 48.80
CA CYS A 649 21.73 36.46 48.33
C CYS A 649 21.92 37.16 46.98
N THR A 650 20.86 37.27 46.19
CA THR A 650 20.87 38.06 44.95
C THR A 650 20.76 39.56 45.26
N ASP A 651 21.01 40.41 44.27
CA ASP A 651 20.84 41.87 44.36
C ASP A 651 19.39 42.32 44.76
N GLY A 652 18.42 41.39 44.72
CA GLY A 652 17.04 41.59 45.16
C GLY A 652 16.68 40.89 46.48
N ASP A 653 17.67 40.62 47.34
CA ASP A 653 17.55 39.95 48.65
C ASP A 653 17.03 38.50 48.63
N ALA A 654 16.97 37.86 47.45
CA ALA A 654 16.57 36.45 47.37
C ALA A 654 17.73 35.54 47.79
N LEU A 655 17.50 34.67 48.77
CA LEU A 655 18.52 33.74 49.27
C LEU A 655 18.90 32.70 48.21
N ILE A 656 20.20 32.45 48.07
CA ILE A 656 20.76 31.38 47.23
C ILE A 656 21.06 30.18 48.12
N PHE A 657 20.53 29.02 47.73
CA PHE A 657 20.70 27.78 48.47
C PHE A 657 21.60 26.79 47.75
N ALA A 658 22.35 26.02 48.53
CA ALA A 658 23.26 24.98 48.09
C ALA A 658 23.12 23.70 48.93
N MET A 659 23.69 22.60 48.43
CA MET A 659 23.93 21.40 49.23
C MET A 659 24.85 21.74 50.41
N VAL A 660 24.61 21.06 51.53
CA VAL A 660 25.30 21.28 52.79
C VAL A 660 26.62 20.54 52.79
N GLY A 661 27.74 21.25 53.00
CA GLY A 661 29.06 20.61 53.09
C GLY A 661 29.32 19.99 54.47
N GLY A 662 30.10 18.91 54.51
CA GLY A 662 30.63 18.34 55.76
C GLY A 662 30.27 16.89 56.07
N ASP A 663 29.62 16.17 55.16
CA ASP A 663 29.37 14.73 55.28
C ASP A 663 30.52 13.96 54.62
N THR A 664 31.65 13.86 55.33
CA THR A 664 32.92 13.38 54.75
C THR A 664 33.01 11.86 54.72
N ASN A 665 32.22 11.21 55.58
CA ASN A 665 32.13 9.76 55.69
C ASN A 665 31.02 9.16 54.80
N GLY A 666 30.10 9.99 54.29
CA GLY A 666 29.05 9.59 53.35
C GLY A 666 27.89 8.84 54.00
N ASP A 667 27.70 8.94 55.31
CA ASP A 667 26.57 8.33 56.00
C ASP A 667 25.32 9.23 55.95
N GLY A 668 25.40 10.47 55.49
CA GLY A 668 24.24 11.35 55.38
C GLY A 668 23.87 12.05 56.69
N VAL A 669 24.74 12.02 57.70
CA VAL A 669 24.63 12.77 58.95
C VAL A 669 25.97 13.47 59.23
N ILE A 670 25.93 14.75 59.59
CA ILE A 670 27.12 15.47 60.04
C ILE A 670 27.16 15.37 61.56
N ASP A 671 27.97 14.44 62.07
CA ASP A 671 27.93 14.01 63.47
C ASP A 671 28.39 15.10 64.47
N ASP A 672 27.69 15.20 65.60
CA ASP A 672 28.01 16.14 66.69
C ASP A 672 28.54 15.47 67.96
N THR A 673 28.19 14.20 68.18
CA THR A 673 28.40 13.48 69.44
C THR A 673 29.72 12.69 69.45
N ASP A 674 30.20 12.26 68.28
CA ASP A 674 31.50 11.60 68.11
C ASP A 674 32.51 12.38 67.24
N ARG A 675 32.10 13.55 66.72
CA ARG A 675 32.89 14.42 65.83
C ARG A 675 33.54 13.69 64.65
N ARG A 676 33.04 12.53 64.21
CA ARG A 676 33.75 11.69 63.23
C ARG A 676 34.15 12.44 61.96
N ASP A 677 33.25 13.24 61.37
CA ASP A 677 33.58 14.04 60.19
C ASP A 677 34.55 15.19 60.51
N TYR A 678 34.31 15.94 61.58
CA TYR A 678 35.17 17.06 61.97
C TYR A 678 36.60 16.60 62.30
N ASP A 679 36.73 15.52 63.08
CA ASP A 679 38.03 14.95 63.45
C ASP A 679 38.71 14.35 62.22
N SER A 680 37.94 13.78 61.27
CA SER A 680 38.47 13.32 59.98
C SER A 680 39.09 14.49 59.19
N ASP A 681 38.39 15.61 59.05
CA ASP A 681 38.91 16.81 58.39
C ASP A 681 40.14 17.35 59.12
N TRP A 682 40.04 17.49 60.45
CA TRP A 682 41.11 18.04 61.27
C TRP A 682 42.39 17.21 61.23
N ASN A 683 42.28 15.88 61.25
CA ASN A 683 43.42 14.96 61.21
C ASN A 683 44.06 14.86 59.81
N ASN A 684 43.34 15.27 58.77
CA ASN A 684 43.82 15.29 57.39
C ASN A 684 44.21 16.70 56.91
N ARG A 685 44.27 17.69 57.82
CA ARG A 685 44.73 19.05 57.50
C ARG A 685 46.14 19.02 56.91
N ASP A 686 46.40 19.98 56.02
CA ASP A 686 47.67 20.20 55.33
C ASP A 686 47.95 19.16 54.22
N LYS A 687 46.94 18.37 53.82
CA LYS A 687 47.00 17.47 52.67
C LYS A 687 46.50 18.14 51.40
N GLU A 688 47.31 18.10 50.35
CA GLU A 688 47.01 18.62 49.00
C GLU A 688 46.69 17.47 48.03
N GLU A 689 45.48 16.92 48.10
CA GLU A 689 45.06 15.80 47.28
C GLU A 689 43.53 15.75 47.09
N TYR A 690 43.06 14.92 46.15
CA TYR A 690 41.64 14.69 45.94
C TYR A 690 41.08 13.71 46.97
N ILE A 691 40.61 14.24 48.11
CA ILE A 691 40.05 13.46 49.23
C ILE A 691 38.72 14.04 49.73
N ASN A 692 37.94 13.24 50.46
CA ASN A 692 36.61 13.63 50.94
C ASN A 692 36.64 14.80 51.93
N GLN A 693 37.73 14.93 52.68
CA GLN A 693 37.91 15.94 53.72
C GLN A 693 38.10 17.36 53.18
N ASP A 694 38.34 17.52 51.88
CA ASP A 694 38.37 18.82 51.20
C ASP A 694 36.94 19.30 50.92
N THR A 695 36.23 19.68 51.98
CA THR A 695 34.81 20.05 51.95
C THR A 695 34.57 21.38 51.23
N ASP A 696 35.60 22.21 51.04
CA ASP A 696 35.54 23.43 50.26
C ASP A 696 36.08 23.34 48.83
N MET A 697 36.63 22.17 48.47
CA MET A 697 37.11 21.82 47.14
C MET A 697 38.18 22.77 46.60
N SER A 698 39.10 23.17 47.47
CA SER A 698 40.25 24.00 47.10
C SER A 698 41.46 23.19 46.63
N GLY A 699 41.43 21.86 46.83
CA GLY A 699 42.56 20.97 46.60
C GLY A 699 43.52 20.86 47.77
N ILE A 700 43.21 21.50 48.91
CA ILE A 700 43.97 21.41 50.15
C ILE A 700 43.03 21.38 51.35
N VAL A 701 43.20 20.40 52.25
CA VAL A 701 42.43 20.36 53.50
C VAL A 701 43.02 21.34 54.50
N THR A 702 42.24 22.32 54.92
CA THR A 702 42.63 23.36 55.86
C THR A 702 41.69 23.43 57.06
N THR A 703 41.93 24.38 57.96
CA THR A 703 40.95 24.70 59.01
C THR A 703 39.62 25.22 58.44
N ARG A 704 39.58 25.67 57.18
CA ARG A 704 38.33 26.13 56.53
C ARG A 704 37.37 24.96 56.31
N ASP A 705 37.88 23.81 55.89
CA ASP A 705 37.10 22.58 55.71
C ASP A 705 36.50 22.09 57.02
N ALA A 706 37.34 21.93 58.05
CA ALA A 706 36.90 21.52 59.38
C ALA A 706 35.84 22.49 59.95
N ASN A 707 35.98 23.80 59.70
CA ASN A 707 34.98 24.79 60.11
C ASN A 707 33.64 24.62 59.38
N LYS A 708 33.61 24.22 58.11
CA LYS A 708 32.36 23.96 57.38
C LYS A 708 31.61 22.78 58.01
N THR A 709 32.31 21.67 58.22
CA THR A 709 31.79 20.49 58.90
C THR A 709 31.28 20.83 60.30
N TRP A 710 32.07 21.57 61.08
CA TRP A 710 31.65 22.02 62.41
C TRP A 710 30.39 22.88 62.38
N ASN A 711 30.32 23.84 61.46
CA ASN A 711 29.17 24.76 61.35
C ASN A 711 27.88 24.06 60.91
N ASN A 712 28.00 22.93 60.22
CA ASN A 712 26.88 22.13 59.74
C ASN A 712 26.60 20.88 60.58
N ARG A 713 27.27 20.70 61.73
CA ARG A 713 26.99 19.59 62.67
C ARG A 713 25.51 19.50 63.05
N LYS A 714 25.03 18.27 63.31
CA LYS A 714 23.62 17.90 63.56
C LYS A 714 22.70 17.92 62.34
N ARG A 715 23.21 18.30 61.17
CA ARG A 715 22.41 18.23 59.93
C ARG A 715 22.44 16.82 59.37
N HIS A 716 21.36 16.41 58.74
CA HIS A 716 21.22 15.12 58.09
C HIS A 716 20.47 15.29 56.77
N THR A 717 20.68 14.38 55.83
CA THR A 717 19.93 14.38 54.57
C THR A 717 18.47 13.99 54.80
N ASN A 718 17.55 14.65 54.09
CA ASN A 718 16.15 14.28 54.04
C ASN A 718 15.85 13.16 53.02
N VAL A 719 16.86 12.69 52.29
CA VAL A 719 16.75 11.59 51.33
C VAL A 719 16.53 10.29 52.10
N PRO A 720 15.39 9.58 51.92
CA PRO A 720 15.18 8.28 52.55
C PRO A 720 16.23 7.27 52.06
N ARG A 721 16.80 6.51 53.01
CA ARG A 721 17.82 5.49 52.73
C ARG A 721 17.25 4.25 52.05
#